data_AF-A0A6M0LGV1-F1
#
_entry.id   AF-A0A6M0LGV1-F1
#
_cell.length_a   1.000
_cell.length_b   1.000
_cell.length_c   1.000
_cell.angle_alpha   90.00
_cell.angle_beta   90.00
_cell.angle_gamma   90.00
#
_symmetry.space_group_name_H-M   'P 1'
#
loop_
_entity.id
_entity.type
_entity.pdbx_description
1 polymer ?
#
loop_
_entity_poly.entity_id
_entity_poly.type
_entity_poly.pdbx_seq_one_letter_code
_entity_poly.pdbx_strand_id
1 'polypeptide(L)'
;MEPITIEKGKKLINEGDPVDSMYVVLKGKIVQQWRGQKLALGPGTVAGLSDALNISYEADYTAAEDSTIIKCSYKHMSDFDTIFKEQPVYIFGFAKGSFRQCRDVFKIYDDYKKKVDDFTDYCRGINSEYRKQCRAIGAPAGEIPMLEEMEPLELNGEILKWEHDYIDSLNSVDNKEIENIYGKRTEIVNGVIGISCGYMKRAIECAETMGFYLDEFTPILLSADRGDMFELIFNLRIYAAERGAAQDDIIKLMKMLYKYLSSCGLYDKTLLKERWAEYDSHDFAASAAAFDEAKMQKQAEFTQTFEHICEFAEIEEEKVEEYRAQLDAYLALSDREGKEDNERRTRKKATDLFYEIYLKTFFRALEFEAYGGELDTIILMFLNFGYIDYGAVGEELTNELADLVERLDTLCMSEHCFTIYSWLRAVYAGEREPSKNELDLDYRGFVLEERKMGNISEADMPTWMNDQEQKVKFEINNFFVSSNRTTSGKMTAFCPVLTKEDFGAEPMRMLLTSAKLQEALSKIEEVDYGIFLREGYFTDMDANVKSEAYLKRVEPDIILLPNCGMRAMMWQECGGIKVDSPGRFVFPLFTFDDLDKLMIYCCGAFRWEICRKEQGPRWNDIASDCLTSDFYDYFTFYRKNKELSAENKEKVKILLKSSRNNMREAFTKQYTIWINFEAKGSIRLNKSERNILNKYCTFSKAYRSKVSSHPMFEQVLSRHEIKTAQAVNHLKTIIDKVEKNGGEVPDEVRQGIDYLRM
;
A
#
# COMPACT_ATOMS: atom_id res chain seq x y z
N MET A 1 -65.16 -29.57 -7.66
CA MET A 1 -64.11 -29.40 -6.63
C MET A 1 -64.61 -30.05 -5.34
N GLU A 2 -63.90 -31.05 -4.81
CA GLU A 2 -64.26 -31.74 -3.56
C GLU A 2 -63.16 -31.56 -2.49
N PRO A 3 -63.50 -31.51 -1.19
CA PRO A 3 -62.52 -31.42 -0.11
C PRO A 3 -61.63 -32.67 -0.03
N ILE A 4 -60.32 -32.47 0.09
CA ILE A 4 -59.29 -33.50 0.24
C ILE A 4 -58.69 -33.38 1.64
N THR A 5 -58.47 -34.50 2.32
CA THR A 5 -57.74 -34.52 3.60
C THR A 5 -56.29 -34.90 3.35
N ILE A 6 -55.36 -34.11 3.89
CA ILE A 6 -53.92 -34.32 3.86
C ILE A 6 -53.46 -34.58 5.30
N GLU A 7 -52.78 -35.70 5.52
CA GLU A 7 -52.20 -36.06 6.82
C GLU A 7 -50.98 -35.19 7.15
N LYS A 8 -50.75 -34.96 8.44
CA LYS A 8 -49.56 -34.27 8.94
C LYS A 8 -48.27 -34.83 8.33
N GLY A 9 -47.38 -33.94 7.91
CA GLY A 9 -46.06 -34.25 7.36
C GLY A 9 -46.05 -34.61 5.87
N LYS A 10 -47.20 -34.72 5.22
CA LYS A 10 -47.27 -34.93 3.77
C LYS A 10 -46.99 -33.64 3.01
N LYS A 11 -46.15 -33.73 1.97
CA LYS A 11 -45.93 -32.66 0.99
C LYS A 11 -47.14 -32.55 0.05
N LEU A 12 -47.55 -31.32 -0.19
CA LEU A 12 -48.68 -30.94 -1.05
C LEU A 12 -48.20 -30.43 -2.42
N ILE A 13 -47.14 -29.61 -2.41
CA ILE A 13 -46.45 -29.07 -3.58
C ILE A 13 -44.95 -29.25 -3.32
N ASN A 14 -44.20 -29.63 -4.34
CA ASN A 14 -42.74 -29.63 -4.29
C ASN A 14 -42.18 -28.43 -5.07
N GLU A 15 -41.09 -27.89 -4.56
CA GLU A 15 -40.27 -26.93 -5.31
C GLU A 15 -39.81 -27.55 -6.64
N GLY A 16 -39.90 -26.78 -7.73
CA GLY A 16 -39.51 -27.20 -9.08
C GLY A 16 -40.62 -27.88 -9.89
N ASP A 17 -41.71 -28.32 -9.26
CA ASP A 17 -42.87 -28.85 -10.00
C ASP A 17 -43.55 -27.72 -10.81
N PRO A 18 -44.13 -28.00 -11.99
CA PRO A 18 -44.89 -27.00 -12.74
C PRO A 18 -46.09 -26.47 -11.97
N VAL A 19 -46.35 -25.17 -12.05
CA VAL A 19 -47.56 -24.58 -11.43
C VAL A 19 -48.80 -25.07 -12.18
N ASP A 20 -49.51 -26.03 -11.60
CA ASP A 20 -50.67 -26.70 -12.22
C ASP A 20 -51.96 -26.61 -11.40
N SER A 21 -51.85 -26.18 -10.14
CA SER A 21 -52.93 -26.21 -9.16
C SER A 21 -52.80 -25.14 -8.07
N MET A 22 -53.93 -24.79 -7.46
CA MET A 22 -54.01 -23.99 -6.25
C MET A 22 -54.76 -24.78 -5.19
N TYR A 23 -54.38 -24.62 -3.91
CA TYR A 23 -55.00 -25.37 -2.83
C TYR A 23 -55.55 -24.46 -1.74
N VAL A 24 -56.87 -24.35 -1.66
CA VAL A 24 -57.55 -23.54 -0.63
C VAL A 24 -57.54 -24.31 0.68
N VAL A 25 -57.03 -23.71 1.75
CA VAL A 25 -57.01 -24.32 3.09
C VAL A 25 -58.34 -24.06 3.79
N LEU A 26 -59.12 -25.11 4.06
CA LEU A 26 -60.39 -25.00 4.80
C LEU A 26 -60.20 -25.19 6.30
N LYS A 27 -59.33 -26.14 6.68
CA LYS A 27 -59.03 -26.52 8.06
C LYS A 27 -57.59 -27.02 8.12
N GLY A 28 -56.93 -26.81 9.25
CA GLY A 28 -55.55 -27.21 9.48
C GLY A 28 -54.55 -26.11 9.10
N LYS A 29 -53.28 -26.50 8.93
CA LYS A 29 -52.17 -25.60 8.67
C LYS A 29 -51.20 -26.21 7.66
N ILE A 30 -50.97 -25.49 6.57
CA ILE A 30 -49.93 -25.76 5.60
C ILE A 30 -48.75 -24.83 5.88
N VAL A 31 -47.52 -25.30 5.70
CA VAL A 31 -46.31 -24.49 5.80
C VAL A 31 -45.70 -24.42 4.41
N GLN A 32 -45.61 -23.20 3.89
CA GLN A 32 -44.78 -22.88 2.74
C GLN A 32 -43.35 -22.68 3.22
N GLN A 33 -42.38 -23.29 2.56
CA GLN A 33 -40.96 -23.21 2.88
C GLN A 33 -40.15 -22.97 1.61
N TRP A 34 -39.33 -21.91 1.61
CA TRP A 34 -38.41 -21.56 0.53
C TRP A 34 -37.13 -21.04 1.15
N ARG A 35 -35.96 -21.44 0.66
CA ARG A 35 -34.63 -20.94 1.08
C ARG A 35 -34.47 -20.71 2.60
N GLY A 36 -34.94 -21.66 3.43
CA GLY A 36 -34.89 -21.58 4.89
C GLY A 36 -35.98 -20.73 5.57
N GLN A 37 -36.72 -19.93 4.82
CA GLN A 37 -37.87 -19.15 5.27
C GLN A 37 -39.15 -20.00 5.35
N LYS A 38 -40.11 -19.59 6.19
CA LYS A 38 -41.36 -20.32 6.40
C LYS A 38 -42.54 -19.37 6.53
N LEU A 39 -43.62 -19.64 5.80
CA LEU A 39 -44.90 -18.97 5.95
C LEU A 39 -45.98 -19.97 6.35
N ALA A 40 -46.73 -19.62 7.39
CA ALA A 40 -47.83 -20.41 7.91
C ALA A 40 -49.15 -20.07 7.20
N LEU A 41 -49.72 -21.04 6.49
CA LEU A 41 -50.95 -20.93 5.73
C LEU A 41 -52.09 -21.65 6.47
N GLY A 42 -52.98 -20.88 7.10
CA GLY A 42 -54.13 -21.40 7.86
C GLY A 42 -55.46 -21.33 7.09
N PRO A 43 -56.61 -21.56 7.76
CA PRO A 43 -57.90 -21.51 7.10
C PRO A 43 -58.16 -20.17 6.37
N GLY A 44 -58.56 -20.26 5.11
CA GLY A 44 -58.81 -19.11 4.23
C GLY A 44 -57.61 -18.61 3.43
N THR A 45 -56.43 -19.27 3.53
CA THR A 45 -55.29 -19.01 2.63
C THR A 45 -55.24 -20.02 1.48
N VAL A 46 -54.36 -19.78 0.52
CA VAL A 46 -54.24 -20.56 -0.72
C VAL A 46 -52.78 -20.96 -0.92
N ALA A 47 -52.47 -22.25 -0.78
CA ALA A 47 -51.15 -22.76 -1.11
C ALA A 47 -50.93 -22.76 -2.63
N GLY A 48 -49.74 -22.32 -3.05
CA GLY A 48 -49.37 -22.04 -4.44
C GLY A 48 -49.57 -20.60 -4.89
N LEU A 49 -50.19 -19.73 -4.07
CA LEU A 49 -50.62 -18.41 -4.51
C LEU A 49 -49.46 -17.44 -4.78
N SER A 50 -48.39 -17.47 -3.98
CA SER A 50 -47.18 -16.66 -4.24
C SER A 50 -46.48 -17.05 -5.53
N ASP A 51 -46.62 -18.32 -5.93
CA ASP A 51 -46.04 -18.89 -7.15
C ASP A 51 -46.97 -18.74 -8.37
N ALA A 52 -48.15 -18.12 -8.22
CA ALA A 52 -49.17 -18.08 -9.27
C ALA A 52 -48.72 -17.40 -10.58
N LEU A 53 -47.66 -16.59 -10.52
CA LEU A 53 -47.06 -15.89 -11.67
C LEU A 53 -45.77 -16.57 -12.17
N ASN A 54 -45.39 -17.70 -11.57
CA ASN A 54 -44.18 -18.46 -11.90
C ASN A 54 -44.51 -19.62 -12.86
N ILE A 55 -43.46 -20.14 -13.52
CA ILE A 55 -43.57 -21.34 -14.37
C ILE A 55 -43.59 -22.61 -13.52
N SER A 56 -42.77 -22.65 -12.47
CA SER A 56 -42.68 -23.71 -11.47
C SER A 56 -42.86 -23.15 -10.07
N TYR A 57 -43.26 -23.99 -9.12
CA TYR A 57 -43.29 -23.60 -7.72
C TYR A 57 -41.87 -23.35 -7.19
N GLU A 58 -41.65 -22.25 -6.49
CA GLU A 58 -40.36 -21.88 -5.88
C GLU A 58 -40.30 -22.26 -4.39
N ALA A 59 -41.36 -22.87 -3.87
CA ALA A 59 -41.47 -23.28 -2.47
C ALA A 59 -42.05 -24.68 -2.31
N ASP A 60 -41.59 -25.39 -1.28
CA ASP A 60 -42.22 -26.59 -0.77
C ASP A 60 -43.44 -26.24 0.09
N TYR A 61 -44.53 -26.99 -0.05
CA TYR A 61 -45.71 -26.83 0.82
C TYR A 61 -45.98 -28.14 1.54
N THR A 62 -45.94 -28.13 2.87
CA THR A 62 -46.11 -29.32 3.70
C THR A 62 -47.21 -29.13 4.75
N ALA A 63 -48.04 -30.14 4.98
CA ALA A 63 -49.03 -30.10 6.05
C ALA A 63 -48.35 -30.18 7.43
N ALA A 64 -48.50 -29.15 8.26
CA ALA A 64 -47.98 -29.14 9.64
C ALA A 64 -48.88 -29.92 10.62
N GLU A 65 -50.15 -30.10 10.27
CA GLU A 65 -51.17 -30.90 10.95
C GLU A 65 -52.18 -31.43 9.93
N ASP A 66 -53.04 -32.36 10.34
CA ASP A 66 -54.08 -32.90 9.46
C ASP A 66 -54.95 -31.76 8.92
N SER A 67 -54.96 -31.61 7.60
CA SER A 67 -55.51 -30.44 6.92
C SER A 67 -56.55 -30.84 5.88
N THR A 68 -57.63 -30.06 5.79
CA THR A 68 -58.64 -30.20 4.74
C THR A 68 -58.45 -29.09 3.74
N ILE A 69 -58.21 -29.45 2.48
CA ILE A 69 -57.92 -28.52 1.39
C ILE A 69 -58.85 -28.75 0.19
N ILE A 70 -58.94 -27.77 -0.69
CA ILE A 70 -59.61 -27.91 -1.99
C ILE A 70 -58.60 -27.67 -3.09
N LYS A 71 -58.45 -28.65 -3.98
CA LYS A 71 -57.63 -28.53 -5.18
C LYS A 71 -58.40 -27.84 -6.30
N CYS A 72 -57.85 -26.75 -6.80
CA CYS A 72 -58.33 -26.00 -7.97
C CYS A 72 -57.29 -26.12 -9.09
N SER A 73 -57.69 -26.53 -10.30
CA SER A 73 -56.78 -26.54 -11.45
C SER A 73 -56.40 -25.11 -11.84
N TYR A 74 -55.12 -24.82 -12.04
CA TYR A 74 -54.64 -23.47 -12.35
C TYR A 74 -53.34 -23.52 -13.16
N LYS A 75 -53.25 -22.76 -14.26
CA LYS A 75 -52.00 -22.57 -15.02
C LYS A 75 -51.72 -21.10 -15.29
N HIS A 76 -52.76 -20.29 -15.47
CA HIS A 76 -52.65 -18.88 -15.82
C HIS A 76 -53.71 -18.07 -15.07
N MET A 77 -53.48 -16.76 -14.91
CA MET A 77 -54.40 -15.85 -14.20
C MET A 77 -55.86 -15.90 -14.71
N SER A 78 -56.09 -16.22 -15.99
CA SER A 78 -57.43 -16.39 -16.56
C SER A 78 -58.21 -17.57 -15.99
N ASP A 79 -57.54 -18.55 -15.39
CA ASP A 79 -58.18 -19.76 -14.86
C ASP A 79 -58.98 -19.48 -13.58
N PHE A 80 -58.72 -18.35 -12.91
CA PHE A 80 -59.55 -17.89 -11.80
C PHE A 80 -61.01 -17.67 -12.22
N ASP A 81 -61.27 -17.21 -13.44
CA ASP A 81 -62.65 -17.07 -13.95
C ASP A 81 -63.36 -18.42 -14.05
N THR A 82 -62.64 -19.46 -14.44
CA THR A 82 -63.16 -20.83 -14.50
C THR A 82 -63.47 -21.34 -13.09
N ILE A 83 -62.53 -21.15 -12.15
CA ILE A 83 -62.69 -21.52 -10.74
C ILE A 83 -63.92 -20.86 -10.13
N PHE A 84 -64.09 -19.55 -10.36
CA PHE A 84 -65.20 -18.78 -9.79
C PHE A 84 -66.55 -19.03 -10.46
N LYS A 85 -66.58 -19.38 -11.75
CA LYS A 85 -67.81 -19.83 -12.43
C LYS A 85 -68.29 -21.18 -11.89
N GLU A 86 -67.38 -22.11 -11.65
CA GLU A 86 -67.73 -23.42 -11.09
C GLU A 86 -68.18 -23.33 -9.62
N GLN A 87 -67.53 -22.47 -8.84
CA GLN A 87 -67.77 -22.33 -7.40
C GLN A 87 -67.69 -20.85 -6.94
N PRO A 88 -68.77 -20.06 -7.12
CA PRO A 88 -68.78 -18.63 -6.79
C PRO A 88 -68.46 -18.31 -5.31
N VAL A 89 -68.70 -19.27 -4.40
CA VAL A 89 -68.41 -19.14 -2.96
C VAL A 89 -66.92 -18.90 -2.68
N TYR A 90 -66.03 -19.26 -3.59
CA TYR A 90 -64.58 -19.08 -3.42
C TYR A 90 -64.08 -17.69 -3.78
N ILE A 91 -64.87 -16.85 -4.44
CA ILE A 91 -64.48 -15.47 -4.81
C ILE A 91 -64.00 -14.69 -3.59
N PHE A 92 -64.81 -14.68 -2.53
CA PHE A 92 -64.48 -14.00 -1.28
C PHE A 92 -63.24 -14.61 -0.61
N GLY A 93 -63.14 -15.94 -0.60
CA GLY A 93 -62.04 -16.67 0.01
C GLY A 93 -60.68 -16.39 -0.66
N PHE A 94 -60.63 -16.39 -2.00
CA PHE A 94 -59.41 -16.08 -2.75
C PHE A 94 -59.01 -14.62 -2.61
N ALA A 95 -59.95 -13.68 -2.74
CA ALA A 95 -59.66 -12.24 -2.57
C ALA A 95 -59.11 -11.96 -1.17
N LYS A 96 -59.80 -12.44 -0.13
CA LYS A 96 -59.36 -12.23 1.25
C LYS A 96 -58.07 -12.97 1.58
N GLY A 97 -57.94 -14.19 1.06
CA GLY A 97 -56.73 -14.99 1.20
C GLY A 97 -55.51 -14.33 0.56
N SER A 98 -55.66 -13.63 -0.57
CA SER A 98 -54.54 -13.02 -1.30
C SER A 98 -53.94 -11.83 -0.57
N PHE A 99 -54.73 -10.83 -0.18
CA PHE A 99 -54.19 -9.66 0.51
C PHE A 99 -53.75 -9.99 1.95
N ARG A 100 -54.35 -10.99 2.59
CA ARG A 100 -53.89 -11.48 3.90
C ARG A 100 -52.51 -12.13 3.81
N GLN A 101 -52.32 -13.03 2.85
CA GLN A 101 -51.01 -13.65 2.62
C GLN A 101 -49.98 -12.62 2.19
N CYS A 102 -50.35 -11.67 1.32
CA CYS A 102 -49.47 -10.57 0.92
C CYS A 102 -48.95 -9.78 2.11
N ARG A 103 -49.82 -9.42 3.07
CA ARG A 103 -49.41 -8.75 4.30
C ARG A 103 -48.45 -9.60 5.14
N ASP A 104 -48.70 -10.90 5.22
CA ASP A 104 -47.84 -11.79 6.02
C ASP A 104 -46.48 -12.01 5.34
N VAL A 105 -46.38 -11.96 4.01
CA VAL A 105 -45.11 -11.90 3.26
C VAL A 105 -44.40 -10.56 3.44
N PHE A 106 -45.13 -9.44 3.43
CA PHE A 106 -44.55 -8.10 3.70
C PHE A 106 -43.88 -8.03 5.06
N LYS A 107 -44.42 -8.69 6.09
CA LYS A 107 -43.74 -8.78 7.40
C LYS A 107 -42.39 -9.49 7.32
N ILE A 108 -42.28 -10.55 6.51
CA ILE A 108 -41.02 -11.25 6.31
C ILE A 108 -40.02 -10.33 5.60
N TYR A 109 -40.46 -9.61 4.56
CA TYR A 109 -39.66 -8.59 3.89
C TYR A 109 -39.17 -7.51 4.88
N ASP A 110 -40.05 -6.95 5.70
CA ASP A 110 -39.72 -5.92 6.70
C ASP A 110 -38.74 -6.44 7.75
N ASP A 111 -38.91 -7.68 8.21
CA ASP A 111 -38.02 -8.32 9.18
C ASP A 111 -36.59 -8.47 8.60
N TYR A 112 -36.44 -8.83 7.32
CA TYR A 112 -35.14 -8.91 6.66
C TYR A 112 -34.53 -7.53 6.42
N LYS A 113 -35.33 -6.56 5.98
CA LYS A 113 -34.86 -5.18 5.77
C LYS A 113 -34.30 -4.61 7.06
N LYS A 114 -35.04 -4.77 8.15
CA LYS A 114 -34.59 -4.37 9.48
C LYS A 114 -33.31 -5.09 9.91
N LYS A 115 -33.17 -6.39 9.64
CA LYS A 115 -31.94 -7.13 9.97
C LYS A 115 -30.72 -6.62 9.20
N VAL A 116 -30.87 -6.29 7.92
CA VAL A 116 -29.79 -5.71 7.10
C VAL A 116 -29.39 -4.34 7.66
N ASP A 117 -30.36 -3.48 7.95
CA ASP A 117 -30.11 -2.16 8.53
C ASP A 117 -29.39 -2.28 9.90
N ASP A 118 -29.96 -3.07 10.82
CA ASP A 118 -29.41 -3.30 12.15
C ASP A 118 -27.99 -3.93 12.09
N PHE A 119 -27.71 -4.80 11.12
CA PHE A 119 -26.42 -5.44 10.92
C PHE A 119 -25.36 -4.48 10.39
N THR A 120 -25.65 -3.78 9.31
CA THR A 120 -24.70 -2.86 8.68
C THR A 120 -24.33 -1.70 9.61
N ASP A 121 -25.30 -1.14 10.34
CA ASP A 121 -25.07 -0.11 11.35
C ASP A 121 -24.22 -0.64 12.51
N TYR A 122 -24.49 -1.87 12.96
CA TYR A 122 -23.72 -2.48 14.04
C TYR A 122 -22.26 -2.72 13.65
N CYS A 123 -22.00 -3.27 12.46
CA CYS A 123 -20.65 -3.49 11.92
C CYS A 123 -19.83 -2.19 11.89
N ARG A 124 -20.40 -1.10 11.40
CA ARG A 124 -19.72 0.21 11.38
C ARG A 124 -19.50 0.76 12.79
N GLY A 125 -20.51 0.66 13.66
CA GLY A 125 -20.45 1.15 15.03
C GLY A 125 -19.39 0.45 15.88
N ILE A 126 -19.36 -0.89 15.85
CA ILE A 126 -18.43 -1.69 16.63
C ILE A 126 -16.98 -1.52 16.16
N ASN A 127 -16.74 -1.43 14.85
CA ASN A 127 -15.41 -1.15 14.28
C ASN A 127 -14.90 0.25 14.68
N SER A 128 -15.76 1.26 14.67
CA SER A 128 -15.41 2.62 15.10
C SER A 128 -14.96 2.66 16.58
N GLU A 129 -15.70 1.98 17.46
CA GLU A 129 -15.33 1.90 18.88
C GLU A 129 -14.08 1.05 19.10
N TYR A 130 -13.91 -0.08 18.40
CA TYR A 130 -12.67 -0.86 18.40
C TYR A 130 -11.45 0.00 18.03
N ARG A 131 -11.51 0.73 16.91
CA ARG A 131 -10.42 1.61 16.48
C ARG A 131 -10.14 2.73 17.48
N LYS A 132 -11.16 3.22 18.20
CA LYS A 132 -10.99 4.17 19.29
C LYS A 132 -10.24 3.55 20.48
N GLN A 133 -10.56 2.32 20.85
CA GLN A 133 -9.84 1.61 21.91
C GLN A 133 -8.39 1.29 21.51
N CYS A 134 -8.13 0.89 20.26
CA CYS A 134 -6.76 0.73 19.74
C CYS A 134 -5.94 2.01 19.92
N ARG A 135 -6.49 3.16 19.52
CA ARG A 135 -5.82 4.47 19.70
C ARG A 135 -5.59 4.83 21.16
N ALA A 136 -6.52 4.48 22.06
CA ALA A 136 -6.43 4.82 23.48
C ALA A 136 -5.25 4.12 24.18
N ILE A 137 -4.90 2.91 23.74
CA ILE A 137 -3.82 2.11 24.36
C ILE A 137 -2.58 1.96 23.46
N GLY A 138 -2.53 2.63 22.31
CA GLY A 138 -1.42 2.57 21.37
C GLY A 138 -1.31 1.26 20.57
N ALA A 139 -2.38 0.46 20.50
CA ALA A 139 -2.38 -0.78 19.74
C ALA A 139 -2.55 -0.52 18.23
N PRO A 140 -1.86 -1.27 17.35
CA PRO A 140 -2.17 -1.27 15.94
C PRO A 140 -3.60 -1.80 15.71
N ALA A 141 -4.36 -1.13 14.84
CA ALA A 141 -5.71 -1.56 14.51
C ALA A 141 -5.66 -2.61 13.39
N GLY A 142 -6.07 -3.85 13.68
CA GLY A 142 -6.31 -4.87 12.66
C GLY A 142 -7.42 -4.47 11.68
N GLU A 143 -7.33 -4.99 10.46
CA GLU A 143 -8.26 -4.73 9.36
C GLU A 143 -9.14 -5.96 9.08
N ILE A 144 -10.37 -5.70 8.62
CA ILE A 144 -11.28 -6.75 8.15
C ILE A 144 -11.62 -6.38 6.70
N PRO A 145 -10.96 -7.01 5.70
CA PRO A 145 -11.15 -6.66 4.28
C PRO A 145 -12.61 -6.64 3.85
N MET A 146 -13.40 -7.63 4.28
CA MET A 146 -14.84 -7.72 3.97
C MET A 146 -15.66 -6.52 4.46
N LEU A 147 -15.22 -5.84 5.52
CA LEU A 147 -15.90 -4.65 6.02
C LEU A 147 -15.69 -3.44 5.11
N GLU A 148 -14.56 -3.38 4.39
CA GLU A 148 -14.30 -2.33 3.40
C GLU A 148 -15.09 -2.56 2.11
N GLU A 149 -15.33 -3.82 1.76
CA GLU A 149 -16.13 -4.24 0.60
C GLU A 149 -17.66 -4.13 0.83
N MET A 150 -18.09 -3.91 2.08
CA MET A 150 -19.51 -3.86 2.45
C MET A 150 -20.19 -2.56 1.98
N GLU A 151 -20.70 -2.57 0.75
CA GLU A 151 -21.50 -1.48 0.16
C GLU A 151 -22.99 -1.54 0.58
N PRO A 152 -23.72 -0.41 0.54
CA PRO A 152 -25.16 -0.41 0.77
C PRO A 152 -25.91 -1.33 -0.23
N LEU A 153 -26.79 -2.18 0.28
CA LEU A 153 -27.57 -3.10 -0.55
C LEU A 153 -28.61 -2.33 -1.39
N GLU A 154 -28.53 -2.44 -2.71
CA GLU A 154 -29.55 -1.91 -3.63
C GLU A 154 -30.56 -3.01 -4.02
N LEU A 155 -31.84 -2.79 -3.72
CA LEU A 155 -32.91 -3.75 -4.02
C LEU A 155 -33.68 -3.36 -5.29
N ASN A 156 -33.71 -4.28 -6.25
CA ASN A 156 -34.53 -4.14 -7.45
C ASN A 156 -36.00 -4.43 -7.11
N GLY A 157 -36.83 -3.38 -7.07
CA GLY A 157 -38.27 -3.54 -6.87
C GLY A 157 -38.69 -3.56 -5.39
N GLU A 158 -38.13 -2.67 -4.58
CA GLU A 158 -38.60 -2.50 -3.19
C GLU A 158 -40.12 -2.35 -3.08
N ILE A 159 -40.66 -2.83 -1.95
CA ILE A 159 -42.05 -2.58 -1.59
C ILE A 159 -42.15 -1.14 -1.08
N LEU A 160 -42.95 -0.35 -1.78
CA LEU A 160 -43.18 1.05 -1.47
C LEU A 160 -44.17 1.18 -0.33
N LYS A 161 -44.03 2.27 0.44
CA LYS A 161 -44.93 2.56 1.57
C LYS A 161 -46.41 2.53 1.20
N TRP A 162 -46.78 3.10 0.05
CA TRP A 162 -48.19 3.11 -0.36
C TRP A 162 -48.72 1.70 -0.70
N GLU A 163 -47.84 0.76 -1.08
CA GLU A 163 -48.20 -0.64 -1.36
C GLU A 163 -48.46 -1.39 -0.05
N HIS A 164 -47.68 -1.11 1.00
CA HIS A 164 -48.01 -1.54 2.37
C HIS A 164 -49.36 -0.97 2.81
N ASP A 165 -49.54 0.35 2.72
CA ASP A 165 -50.76 1.04 3.12
C ASP A 165 -51.99 0.49 2.37
N TYR A 166 -51.84 0.16 1.08
CA TYR A 166 -52.88 -0.44 0.26
C TYR A 166 -53.29 -1.83 0.76
N ILE A 167 -52.32 -2.73 0.98
CA ILE A 167 -52.58 -4.09 1.45
C ILE A 167 -53.14 -4.09 2.88
N ASP A 168 -52.62 -3.25 3.77
CA ASP A 168 -53.12 -3.13 5.13
C ASP A 168 -54.55 -2.57 5.18
N SER A 169 -54.85 -1.58 4.34
CA SER A 169 -56.19 -1.05 4.17
C SER A 169 -57.17 -2.15 3.75
N LEU A 170 -56.84 -2.94 2.71
CA LEU A 170 -57.66 -4.08 2.27
C LEU A 170 -57.88 -5.11 3.38
N ASN A 171 -56.87 -5.39 4.20
CA ASN A 171 -56.97 -6.31 5.33
C ASN A 171 -57.83 -5.78 6.49
N SER A 172 -58.05 -4.46 6.56
CA SER A 172 -58.82 -3.81 7.62
C SER A 172 -60.32 -3.70 7.33
N VAL A 173 -60.73 -3.87 6.07
CA VAL A 173 -62.14 -3.77 5.63
C VAL A 173 -62.98 -4.94 6.16
N ASP A 174 -64.23 -4.67 6.55
CA ASP A 174 -65.15 -5.71 7.05
C ASP A 174 -65.47 -6.76 5.97
N ASN A 175 -65.68 -8.01 6.40
CA ASN A 175 -65.96 -9.13 5.49
C ASN A 175 -67.17 -8.88 4.59
N LYS A 176 -68.24 -8.27 5.12
CA LYS A 176 -69.45 -8.00 4.33
C LYS A 176 -69.18 -6.96 3.26
N GLU A 177 -68.33 -5.97 3.55
CA GLU A 177 -67.94 -4.94 2.58
C GLU A 177 -67.06 -5.51 1.48
N ILE A 178 -66.08 -6.36 1.83
CA ILE A 178 -65.30 -7.14 0.86
C ILE A 178 -66.23 -8.00 0.00
N GLU A 179 -67.15 -8.76 0.60
CA GLU A 179 -68.09 -9.60 -0.16
C GLU A 179 -69.00 -8.78 -1.09
N ASN A 180 -69.42 -7.58 -0.68
CA ASN A 180 -70.20 -6.67 -1.52
C ASN A 180 -69.39 -6.09 -2.70
N ILE A 181 -68.10 -5.81 -2.51
CA ILE A 181 -67.21 -5.27 -3.56
C ILE A 181 -66.84 -6.37 -4.57
N TYR A 182 -66.45 -7.53 -4.06
CA TYR A 182 -65.80 -8.59 -4.84
C TYR A 182 -66.76 -9.72 -5.27
N GLY A 183 -67.79 -10.03 -4.47
CA GLY A 183 -68.58 -11.27 -4.56
C GLY A 183 -69.37 -11.50 -5.85
N LYS A 184 -69.45 -10.50 -6.75
CA LYS A 184 -70.09 -10.62 -8.08
C LYS A 184 -69.25 -10.07 -9.23
N ARG A 185 -68.02 -9.60 -8.98
CA ARG A 185 -67.20 -8.85 -9.96
C ARG A 185 -65.85 -9.55 -10.16
N THR A 186 -65.82 -10.59 -10.99
CA THR A 186 -64.66 -11.46 -11.17
C THR A 186 -63.43 -10.73 -11.70
N GLU A 187 -63.61 -9.68 -12.51
CA GLU A 187 -62.49 -8.88 -13.05
C GLU A 187 -61.75 -8.12 -11.94
N ILE A 188 -62.49 -7.57 -10.98
CA ILE A 188 -61.92 -6.84 -9.83
C ILE A 188 -61.20 -7.83 -8.89
N VAL A 189 -61.78 -9.03 -8.71
CA VAL A 189 -61.19 -10.11 -7.91
C VAL A 189 -59.88 -10.60 -8.52
N ASN A 190 -59.87 -10.89 -9.83
CA ASN A 190 -58.65 -11.31 -10.53
C ASN A 190 -57.58 -10.22 -10.46
N GLY A 191 -57.98 -8.94 -10.56
CA GLY A 191 -57.09 -7.81 -10.40
C GLY A 191 -56.42 -7.76 -9.02
N VAL A 192 -57.19 -7.84 -7.92
CA VAL A 192 -56.62 -7.79 -6.57
C VAL A 192 -55.76 -9.01 -6.25
N ILE A 193 -56.14 -10.20 -6.76
CA ILE A 193 -55.34 -11.42 -6.64
C ILE A 193 -54.01 -11.23 -7.39
N GLY A 194 -54.05 -10.80 -8.65
CA GLY A 194 -52.86 -10.60 -9.46
C GLY A 194 -51.89 -9.58 -8.87
N ILE A 195 -52.41 -8.46 -8.37
CA ILE A 195 -51.62 -7.44 -7.65
C ILE A 195 -50.97 -8.05 -6.40
N SER A 196 -51.75 -8.79 -5.59
CA SER A 196 -51.23 -9.46 -4.39
C SER A 196 -50.13 -10.48 -4.74
N CYS A 197 -50.32 -11.27 -5.79
CA CYS A 197 -49.31 -12.24 -6.24
C CYS A 197 -48.03 -11.55 -6.73
N GLY A 198 -48.17 -10.45 -7.49
CA GLY A 198 -47.02 -9.66 -7.95
C GLY A 198 -46.23 -9.06 -6.79
N TYR A 199 -46.91 -8.53 -5.78
CA TYR A 199 -46.28 -8.02 -4.57
C TYR A 199 -45.61 -9.11 -3.74
N MET A 200 -46.26 -10.26 -3.55
CA MET A 200 -45.66 -11.40 -2.83
C MET A 200 -44.39 -11.88 -3.50
N LYS A 201 -44.43 -12.07 -4.83
CA LYS A 201 -43.24 -12.48 -5.61
C LYS A 201 -42.08 -11.51 -5.40
N ARG A 202 -42.32 -10.21 -5.62
CA ARG A 202 -41.30 -9.18 -5.50
C ARG A 202 -40.74 -9.04 -4.07
N ALA A 203 -41.60 -9.17 -3.06
CA ALA A 203 -41.20 -9.15 -1.66
C ALA A 203 -40.34 -10.37 -1.28
N ILE A 204 -40.69 -11.57 -1.80
CA ILE A 204 -39.91 -12.79 -1.62
C ILE A 204 -38.54 -12.65 -2.27
N GLU A 205 -38.47 -12.23 -3.53
CA GLU A 205 -37.19 -12.02 -4.25
C GLU A 205 -36.27 -11.03 -3.51
N CYS A 206 -36.83 -9.92 -3.01
CA CYS A 206 -36.07 -8.97 -2.20
C CYS A 206 -35.61 -9.58 -0.87
N ALA A 207 -36.47 -10.32 -0.17
CA ALA A 207 -36.10 -10.97 1.10
C ALA A 207 -34.99 -12.02 0.92
N GLU A 208 -34.97 -12.74 -0.21
CA GLU A 208 -33.88 -13.64 -0.56
C GLU A 208 -32.57 -12.89 -0.83
N THR A 209 -32.64 -11.77 -1.56
CA THR A 209 -31.49 -10.92 -1.85
C THR A 209 -30.87 -10.37 -0.56
N MET A 210 -31.70 -9.89 0.36
CA MET A 210 -31.29 -9.47 1.70
C MET A 210 -30.69 -10.63 2.52
N GLY A 211 -31.22 -11.85 2.37
CA GLY A 211 -30.67 -13.05 3.00
C GLY A 211 -29.26 -13.37 2.53
N PHE A 212 -29.01 -13.37 1.22
CA PHE A 212 -27.67 -13.61 0.67
C PHE A 212 -26.67 -12.55 1.11
N TYR A 213 -27.07 -11.28 1.14
CA TYR A 213 -26.23 -10.21 1.63
C TYR A 213 -25.82 -10.41 3.09
N LEU A 214 -26.76 -10.82 3.95
CA LEU A 214 -26.44 -11.15 5.34
C LEU A 214 -25.47 -12.34 5.41
N ASP A 215 -25.76 -13.44 4.71
CA ASP A 215 -24.90 -14.63 4.73
C ASP A 215 -23.47 -14.32 4.26
N GLU A 216 -23.32 -13.48 3.23
CA GLU A 216 -22.04 -13.02 2.71
C GLU A 216 -21.23 -12.23 3.75
N PHE A 217 -21.85 -11.29 4.47
CA PHE A 217 -21.13 -10.35 5.33
C PHE A 217 -21.12 -10.73 6.83
N THR A 218 -21.96 -11.66 7.28
CA THR A 218 -21.94 -12.11 8.69
C THR A 218 -20.56 -12.50 9.23
N PRO A 219 -19.62 -13.10 8.45
CA PRO A 219 -18.27 -13.43 8.93
C PRO A 219 -17.47 -12.25 9.49
N ILE A 220 -17.82 -11.00 9.13
CA ILE A 220 -17.19 -9.78 9.69
C ILE A 220 -17.21 -9.78 11.22
N LEU A 221 -18.31 -10.18 11.84
CA LEU A 221 -18.43 -10.12 13.30
C LEU A 221 -18.03 -11.42 14.01
N LEU A 222 -18.25 -12.57 13.36
CA LEU A 222 -17.92 -13.89 13.89
C LEU A 222 -17.81 -14.90 12.74
N SER A 223 -16.64 -15.53 12.63
CA SER A 223 -16.32 -16.55 11.62
C SER A 223 -15.69 -17.79 12.28
N ALA A 224 -15.86 -18.95 11.64
CA ALA A 224 -15.14 -20.16 12.03
C ALA A 224 -13.65 -20.08 11.62
N ASP A 225 -13.35 -19.37 10.53
CA ASP A 225 -11.99 -19.19 10.00
C ASP A 225 -11.18 -18.13 10.76
N ARG A 226 -11.79 -17.50 11.77
CA ARG A 226 -11.23 -16.40 12.56
C ARG A 226 -10.94 -15.14 11.70
N GLY A 227 -10.19 -14.16 12.22
CA GLY A 227 -10.00 -12.86 11.57
C GLY A 227 -11.20 -11.91 11.63
N ASP A 228 -12.13 -12.17 12.55
CA ASP A 228 -13.37 -11.43 12.74
C ASP A 228 -13.26 -10.36 13.84
N MET A 229 -14.29 -9.51 13.98
CA MET A 229 -14.33 -8.48 15.03
C MET A 229 -14.23 -9.08 16.44
N PHE A 230 -14.73 -10.29 16.67
CA PHE A 230 -14.63 -10.96 17.97
C PHE A 230 -13.16 -11.23 18.31
N GLU A 231 -12.38 -11.77 17.38
CA GLU A 231 -10.95 -12.02 17.57
C GLU A 231 -10.17 -10.72 17.75
N LEU A 232 -10.44 -9.70 16.93
CA LEU A 232 -9.75 -8.42 17.05
C LEU A 232 -9.94 -7.77 18.42
N ILE A 233 -11.16 -7.80 18.97
CA ILE A 233 -11.43 -7.25 20.31
C ILE A 233 -10.83 -8.14 21.40
N PHE A 234 -10.80 -9.47 21.21
CA PHE A 234 -10.15 -10.38 22.15
C PHE A 234 -8.63 -10.11 22.22
N ASN A 235 -7.96 -10.06 21.08
CA ASN A 235 -6.53 -9.78 20.97
C ASN A 235 -6.18 -8.39 21.51
N LEU A 236 -7.06 -7.39 21.31
CA LEU A 236 -6.87 -6.06 21.90
C LEU A 236 -6.84 -6.10 23.43
N ARG A 237 -7.65 -6.97 24.06
CA ARG A 237 -7.62 -7.13 25.52
C ARG A 237 -6.34 -7.83 25.99
N ILE A 238 -5.85 -8.82 25.24
CA ILE A 238 -4.56 -9.47 25.51
C ILE A 238 -3.45 -8.40 25.46
N TYR A 239 -3.38 -7.63 24.37
CA TYR A 239 -2.43 -6.53 24.21
C TYR A 239 -2.48 -5.51 25.36
N ALA A 240 -3.68 -5.16 25.81
CA ALA A 240 -3.88 -4.26 26.95
C ALA A 240 -3.36 -4.87 28.26
N ALA A 241 -3.57 -6.17 28.48
CA ALA A 241 -3.10 -6.87 29.66
C ALA A 241 -1.56 -6.94 29.73
N GLU A 242 -0.92 -7.28 28.61
CA GLU A 242 0.55 -7.33 28.46
C GLU A 242 1.23 -6.00 28.80
N ARG A 243 0.54 -4.87 28.59
CA ARG A 243 1.09 -3.52 28.79
C ARG A 243 0.55 -2.82 30.03
N GLY A 244 -0.19 -3.53 30.88
CA GLY A 244 -0.81 -2.96 32.08
C GLY A 244 -1.81 -1.83 31.79
N ALA A 245 -2.36 -1.77 30.57
CA ALA A 245 -3.31 -0.76 30.16
C ALA A 245 -4.72 -1.01 30.71
N ALA A 246 -5.56 0.03 30.74
CA ALA A 246 -6.94 -0.08 31.21
C ALA A 246 -7.79 -0.98 30.28
N GLN A 247 -8.47 -1.98 30.84
CA GLN A 247 -9.22 -2.99 30.08
C GLN A 247 -10.75 -2.79 30.13
N ASP A 248 -11.26 -1.93 31.01
CA ASP A 248 -12.70 -1.83 31.31
C ASP A 248 -13.55 -1.55 30.06
N ASP A 249 -13.10 -0.66 29.19
CA ASP A 249 -13.83 -0.29 27.99
C ASP A 249 -13.75 -1.36 26.90
N ILE A 250 -12.63 -2.10 26.81
CA ILE A 250 -12.48 -3.26 25.92
C ILE A 250 -13.41 -4.41 26.36
N ILE A 251 -13.52 -4.64 27.68
CA ILE A 251 -14.44 -5.63 28.25
C ILE A 251 -15.90 -5.25 27.96
N LYS A 252 -16.26 -3.97 28.09
CA LYS A 252 -17.60 -3.48 27.71
C LYS A 252 -17.86 -3.71 26.22
N LEU A 253 -16.89 -3.41 25.37
CA LEU A 253 -16.99 -3.59 23.92
C LEU A 253 -17.26 -5.06 23.56
N MET A 254 -16.50 -5.99 24.13
CA MET A 254 -16.70 -7.44 23.93
C MET A 254 -18.09 -7.90 24.40
N LYS A 255 -18.57 -7.41 25.55
CA LYS A 255 -19.92 -7.71 26.04
C LYS A 255 -21.02 -7.18 25.13
N MET A 256 -20.81 -5.99 24.54
CA MET A 256 -21.73 -5.44 23.55
C MET A 256 -21.80 -6.33 22.30
N LEU A 257 -20.64 -6.78 21.79
CA LEU A 257 -20.55 -7.69 20.66
C LEU A 257 -21.29 -9.00 20.94
N TYR A 258 -20.97 -9.66 22.06
CA TYR A 258 -21.64 -10.90 22.45
C TYR A 258 -23.16 -10.74 22.56
N LYS A 259 -23.64 -9.64 23.15
CA LYS A 259 -25.07 -9.35 23.26
C LYS A 259 -25.73 -9.26 21.87
N TYR A 260 -25.11 -8.57 20.93
CA TYR A 260 -25.63 -8.47 19.57
C TYR A 260 -25.66 -9.85 18.87
N LEU A 261 -24.54 -10.56 18.85
CA LEU A 261 -24.41 -11.90 18.25
C LEU A 261 -25.45 -12.89 18.81
N SER A 262 -25.74 -12.81 20.11
CA SER A 262 -26.70 -13.70 20.78
C SER A 262 -28.17 -13.42 20.45
N SER A 263 -28.50 -12.23 19.93
CA SER A 263 -29.88 -11.74 19.82
C SER A 263 -30.33 -11.40 18.39
N CYS A 264 -29.41 -11.11 17.46
CA CYS A 264 -29.74 -10.77 16.07
C CYS A 264 -30.29 -11.95 15.25
N GLY A 265 -30.01 -13.19 15.68
CA GLY A 265 -30.51 -14.41 15.04
C GLY A 265 -29.83 -14.76 13.72
N LEU A 266 -28.61 -14.23 13.49
CA LEU A 266 -27.81 -14.47 12.28
C LEU A 266 -26.69 -15.51 12.48
N TYR A 267 -26.31 -15.82 13.72
CA TYR A 267 -25.12 -16.62 14.03
C TYR A 267 -25.41 -17.99 14.63
N ASP A 268 -24.50 -18.94 14.41
CA ASP A 268 -24.51 -20.25 15.07
C ASP A 268 -24.26 -20.09 16.58
N LYS A 269 -25.26 -20.52 17.38
CA LYS A 269 -25.22 -20.45 18.84
C LYS A 269 -24.15 -21.34 19.47
N THR A 270 -23.69 -22.37 18.76
CA THR A 270 -22.64 -23.29 19.18
C THR A 270 -21.29 -22.60 19.08
N LEU A 271 -20.96 -22.07 17.89
CA LEU A 271 -19.73 -21.31 17.65
C LEU A 271 -19.60 -20.12 18.61
N LEU A 272 -20.68 -19.35 18.80
CA LEU A 272 -20.66 -18.21 19.73
C LEU A 272 -20.34 -18.63 21.17
N LYS A 273 -20.88 -19.77 21.63
CA LYS A 273 -20.60 -20.27 22.98
C LYS A 273 -19.16 -20.75 23.13
N GLU A 274 -18.63 -21.41 22.12
CA GLU A 274 -17.23 -21.87 22.10
C GLU A 274 -16.26 -20.69 22.18
N ARG A 275 -16.47 -19.68 21.32
CA ARG A 275 -15.64 -18.47 21.26
C ARG A 275 -15.75 -17.63 22.53
N TRP A 276 -16.95 -17.57 23.13
CA TRP A 276 -17.13 -16.91 24.41
C TRP A 276 -16.45 -17.67 25.56
N ALA A 277 -16.50 -19.01 25.58
CA ALA A 277 -15.81 -19.80 26.59
C ALA A 277 -14.29 -19.63 26.49
N GLU A 278 -13.74 -19.57 25.28
CA GLU A 278 -12.33 -19.25 25.02
C GLU A 278 -11.96 -17.88 25.64
N TYR A 279 -12.76 -16.84 25.37
CA TYR A 279 -12.55 -15.50 25.93
C TYR A 279 -12.67 -15.45 27.46
N ASP A 280 -13.69 -16.10 28.03
CA ASP A 280 -14.02 -16.03 29.46
C ASP A 280 -13.05 -16.84 30.32
N SER A 281 -12.48 -17.93 29.76
CA SER A 281 -11.49 -18.77 30.44
C SER A 281 -10.04 -18.34 30.23
N HIS A 282 -9.79 -17.36 29.36
CA HIS A 282 -8.43 -16.86 29.11
C HIS A 282 -7.84 -16.16 30.34
N ASP A 283 -6.64 -16.58 30.75
CA ASP A 283 -5.91 -15.97 31.86
C ASP A 283 -5.08 -14.77 31.36
N PHE A 284 -5.72 -13.61 31.33
CA PHE A 284 -5.08 -12.35 30.94
C PHE A 284 -3.90 -11.97 31.86
N ALA A 285 -3.87 -12.44 33.11
CA ALA A 285 -2.75 -12.16 34.03
C ALA A 285 -1.54 -13.05 33.72
N ALA A 286 -1.76 -14.31 33.37
CA ALA A 286 -0.70 -15.19 32.89
C ALA A 286 -0.07 -14.69 31.58
N SER A 287 -0.90 -14.19 30.64
CA SER A 287 -0.40 -13.57 29.40
C SER A 287 0.49 -12.35 29.68
N ALA A 288 0.11 -11.51 30.66
CA ALA A 288 0.95 -10.39 31.09
C ALA A 288 2.26 -10.85 31.74
N ALA A 289 2.22 -11.88 32.60
CA ALA A 289 3.41 -12.42 33.26
C ALA A 289 4.41 -13.06 32.26
N ALA A 290 3.90 -13.81 31.28
CA ALA A 290 4.71 -14.40 30.22
C ALA A 290 5.34 -13.32 29.33
N PHE A 291 4.61 -12.24 29.05
CA PHE A 291 5.14 -11.08 28.34
C PHE A 291 6.26 -10.38 29.12
N ASP A 292 6.08 -10.19 30.43
CA ASP A 292 7.12 -9.62 31.30
C ASP A 292 8.38 -10.52 31.35
N GLU A 293 8.23 -11.84 31.46
CA GLU A 293 9.35 -12.79 31.46
C GLU A 293 10.11 -12.78 30.12
N ALA A 294 9.39 -12.80 29.00
CA ALA A 294 9.97 -12.68 27.66
C ALA A 294 10.68 -11.33 27.48
N LYS A 295 10.11 -10.24 27.99
CA LYS A 295 10.72 -8.91 27.96
C LYS A 295 12.02 -8.87 28.77
N MET A 296 12.06 -9.48 29.96
CA MET A 296 13.26 -9.56 30.77
C MET A 296 14.37 -10.39 30.10
N GLN A 297 14.01 -11.49 29.44
CA GLN A 297 14.95 -12.32 28.70
C GLN A 297 15.54 -11.57 27.49
N LYS A 298 14.68 -10.92 26.69
CA LYS A 298 15.11 -10.11 25.53
C LYS A 298 16.00 -8.94 25.97
N GLN A 299 15.70 -8.32 27.12
CA GLN A 299 16.51 -7.24 27.70
C GLN A 299 17.90 -7.73 28.13
N ALA A 300 18.01 -8.92 28.71
CA ALA A 300 19.29 -9.49 29.11
C ALA A 300 20.21 -9.72 27.88
N GLU A 301 19.65 -10.21 26.77
CA GLU A 301 20.38 -10.39 25.51
C GLU A 301 20.94 -9.05 24.98
N PHE A 302 20.12 -7.99 24.97
CA PHE A 302 20.58 -6.69 24.49
C PHE A 302 21.66 -6.05 25.37
N THR A 303 21.71 -6.30 26.68
CA THR A 303 22.77 -5.72 27.53
C THR A 303 24.19 -6.19 27.16
N GLN A 304 24.32 -7.31 26.44
CA GLN A 304 25.59 -7.88 25.96
C GLN A 304 25.84 -7.60 24.47
N THR A 305 25.18 -6.57 23.90
CA THR A 305 25.23 -6.23 22.46
C THR A 305 26.66 -6.22 21.90
N PHE A 306 27.58 -5.47 22.52
CA PHE A 306 28.93 -5.29 21.98
C PHE A 306 29.76 -6.58 22.09
N GLU A 307 29.67 -7.30 23.21
CA GLU A 307 30.32 -8.59 23.40
C GLU A 307 29.83 -9.60 22.36
N HIS A 308 28.52 -9.67 22.14
CA HIS A 308 27.89 -10.54 21.15
C HIS A 308 28.36 -10.22 19.72
N ILE A 309 28.43 -8.93 19.35
CA ILE A 309 28.96 -8.51 18.03
C ILE A 309 30.44 -8.92 17.90
N CYS A 310 31.25 -8.72 18.93
CA CYS A 310 32.67 -9.07 18.91
C CYS A 310 32.90 -10.60 18.83
N GLU A 311 32.10 -11.38 19.56
CA GLU A 311 32.12 -12.85 19.51
C GLU A 311 31.74 -13.34 18.12
N PHE A 312 30.64 -12.84 17.56
CA PHE A 312 30.22 -13.15 16.20
C PHE A 312 31.30 -12.79 15.18
N ALA A 313 31.89 -11.59 15.28
CA ALA A 313 32.94 -11.12 14.38
C ALA A 313 34.33 -11.77 14.59
N GLU A 314 34.45 -12.73 15.52
CA GLU A 314 35.68 -13.44 15.88
C GLU A 314 36.84 -12.46 16.19
N ILE A 315 36.56 -11.47 17.04
CA ILE A 315 37.55 -10.54 17.56
C ILE A 315 38.35 -11.21 18.69
N GLU A 316 39.67 -11.11 18.63
CA GLU A 316 40.56 -11.63 19.68
C GLU A 316 40.27 -10.96 21.03
N GLU A 317 40.22 -11.73 22.12
CA GLU A 317 39.87 -11.24 23.48
C GLU A 317 40.69 -10.00 23.90
N GLU A 318 41.99 -9.98 23.61
CA GLU A 318 42.86 -8.83 23.92
C GLU A 318 42.40 -7.54 23.22
N LYS A 319 41.85 -7.65 22.00
CA LYS A 319 41.30 -6.53 21.23
C LYS A 319 39.90 -6.13 21.69
N VAL A 320 39.08 -7.07 22.16
CA VAL A 320 37.74 -6.77 22.69
C VAL A 320 37.83 -5.79 23.85
N GLU A 321 38.75 -6.02 24.79
CA GLU A 321 38.99 -5.13 25.93
C GLU A 321 39.49 -3.74 25.49
N GLU A 322 40.42 -3.69 24.52
CA GLU A 322 40.87 -2.42 23.94
C GLU A 322 39.71 -1.67 23.29
N TYR A 323 38.87 -2.39 22.53
CA TYR A 323 37.76 -1.81 21.81
C TYR A 323 36.68 -1.27 22.75
N ARG A 324 36.33 -2.04 23.78
CA ARG A 324 35.41 -1.60 24.83
C ARG A 324 35.91 -0.31 25.49
N ALA A 325 37.18 -0.27 25.88
CA ALA A 325 37.77 0.91 26.50
C ALA A 325 37.75 2.15 25.59
N GLN A 326 37.95 1.99 24.27
CA GLN A 326 37.87 3.10 23.31
C GLN A 326 36.43 3.59 23.10
N LEU A 327 35.46 2.69 23.05
CA LEU A 327 34.03 3.00 22.95
C LEU A 327 33.54 3.74 24.20
N ASP A 328 33.87 3.22 25.39
CA ASP A 328 33.53 3.84 26.68
C ASP A 328 34.15 5.23 26.82
N ALA A 329 35.40 5.40 26.39
CA ALA A 329 36.07 6.70 26.38
C ALA A 329 35.34 7.71 25.48
N TYR A 330 34.81 7.28 24.33
CA TYR A 330 34.00 8.11 23.46
C TYR A 330 32.63 8.45 24.08
N LEU A 331 31.93 7.45 24.63
CA LEU A 331 30.61 7.63 25.25
C LEU A 331 30.67 8.53 26.50
N ALA A 332 31.79 8.51 27.22
CA ALA A 332 32.06 9.34 28.40
C ALA A 332 32.48 10.79 28.08
N LEU A 333 32.71 11.16 26.81
CA LEU A 333 32.99 12.55 26.45
C LEU A 333 31.81 13.46 26.84
N SER A 334 32.10 14.54 27.56
CA SER A 334 31.09 15.54 27.92
C SER A 334 30.54 16.29 26.70
N ASP A 335 31.38 16.46 25.66
CA ASP A 335 31.00 17.01 24.36
C ASP A 335 31.54 16.10 23.23
N ARG A 336 30.69 15.23 22.70
CA ARG A 336 31.03 14.33 21.59
C ARG A 336 31.24 15.06 20.27
N GLU A 337 30.79 16.31 20.15
CA GLU A 337 31.02 17.17 18.97
C GLU A 337 32.19 18.15 19.16
N GLY A 338 32.86 18.04 20.30
CA GLY A 338 33.99 18.85 20.71
C GLY A 338 35.11 18.90 19.66
N LYS A 339 35.78 20.05 19.62
CA LYS A 339 36.80 20.41 18.62
C LYS A 339 38.22 20.38 19.19
N GLU A 340 38.42 20.09 20.46
CA GLU A 340 39.73 19.96 21.08
C GLU A 340 40.45 18.68 20.62
N ASP A 341 41.76 18.65 20.80
CA ASP A 341 42.62 17.55 20.34
C ASP A 341 42.25 16.21 20.99
N ASN A 342 41.84 16.22 22.26
CA ASN A 342 41.45 15.01 22.98
C ASN A 342 40.17 14.38 22.40
N GLU A 343 39.13 15.20 22.21
CA GLU A 343 37.83 14.77 21.67
C GLU A 343 37.98 14.24 20.25
N ARG A 344 38.74 14.94 19.40
CA ARG A 344 39.03 14.52 18.03
C ARG A 344 39.76 13.18 17.97
N ARG A 345 40.77 12.98 18.82
CA ARG A 345 41.54 11.72 18.86
C ARG A 345 40.68 10.56 19.35
N THR A 346 39.90 10.76 20.41
CA THR A 346 39.00 9.76 20.99
C THR A 346 37.95 9.33 19.97
N ARG A 347 37.29 10.29 19.32
CA ARG A 347 36.31 10.04 18.27
C ARG A 347 36.88 9.34 17.05
N LYS A 348 38.10 9.69 16.62
CA LYS A 348 38.78 8.99 15.53
C LYS A 348 39.01 7.51 15.88
N LYS A 349 39.54 7.21 17.06
CA LYS A 349 39.76 5.83 17.51
C LYS A 349 38.47 5.01 17.50
N ALA A 350 37.39 5.52 18.08
CA ALA A 350 36.08 4.86 18.06
C ALA A 350 35.53 4.65 16.64
N THR A 351 35.81 5.57 15.72
CA THR A 351 35.39 5.46 14.31
C THR A 351 36.18 4.38 13.57
N ASP A 352 37.50 4.37 13.73
CA ASP A 352 38.39 3.37 13.10
C ASP A 352 38.01 1.95 13.57
N LEU A 353 37.76 1.79 14.88
CA LEU A 353 37.28 0.57 15.51
C LEU A 353 35.93 0.11 14.97
N PHE A 354 34.94 1.01 14.88
CA PHE A 354 33.61 0.66 14.39
C PHE A 354 33.69 0.02 13.00
N TYR A 355 34.44 0.63 12.08
CA TYR A 355 34.55 0.11 10.72
C TYR A 355 35.40 -1.17 10.63
N GLU A 356 36.36 -1.38 11.54
CA GLU A 356 37.08 -2.66 11.66
C GLU A 356 36.13 -3.80 12.10
N ILE A 357 35.32 -3.56 13.14
CA ILE A 357 34.30 -4.52 13.60
C ILE A 357 33.25 -4.75 12.51
N TYR A 358 32.77 -3.70 11.86
CA TYR A 358 31.78 -3.78 10.78
C TYR A 358 32.27 -4.67 9.64
N LEU A 359 33.51 -4.47 9.18
CA LEU A 359 34.10 -5.25 8.09
C LEU A 359 34.13 -6.75 8.42
N LYS A 360 34.59 -7.11 9.62
CA LYS A 360 34.65 -8.50 10.08
C LYS A 360 33.26 -9.11 10.25
N THR A 361 32.35 -8.37 10.88
CA THR A 361 30.95 -8.80 11.06
C THR A 361 30.26 -9.03 9.73
N PHE A 362 30.48 -8.16 8.74
CA PHE A 362 29.91 -8.29 7.41
C PHE A 362 30.33 -9.59 6.71
N PHE A 363 31.63 -9.90 6.67
CA PHE A 363 32.10 -11.13 6.03
C PHE A 363 31.65 -12.37 6.80
N ARG A 364 31.64 -12.32 8.14
CA ARG A 364 31.09 -13.41 8.93
C ARG A 364 29.61 -13.65 8.65
N ALA A 365 28.84 -12.57 8.53
CA ALA A 365 27.43 -12.65 8.19
C ALA A 365 27.21 -13.33 6.83
N LEU A 366 28.00 -12.97 5.81
CA LEU A 366 27.96 -13.62 4.50
C LEU A 366 28.25 -15.13 4.59
N GLU A 367 29.29 -15.52 5.33
CA GLU A 367 29.62 -16.93 5.53
C GLU A 367 28.49 -17.68 6.24
N PHE A 368 27.97 -17.13 7.34
CA PHE A 368 26.95 -17.75 8.15
C PHE A 368 25.65 -17.95 7.36
N GLU A 369 25.20 -16.93 6.62
CA GLU A 369 24.06 -17.01 5.71
C GLU A 369 24.28 -18.04 4.59
N ALA A 370 25.49 -18.12 4.02
CA ALA A 370 25.82 -19.09 2.98
C ALA A 370 25.70 -20.55 3.46
N TYR A 371 25.83 -20.81 4.76
CA TYR A 371 25.59 -22.11 5.40
C TYR A 371 24.12 -22.32 5.84
N GLY A 372 23.21 -21.40 5.51
CA GLY A 372 21.80 -21.46 5.87
C GLY A 372 21.48 -20.97 7.27
N GLY A 373 22.40 -20.24 7.91
CA GLY A 373 22.14 -19.56 9.17
C GLY A 373 21.33 -18.28 8.98
N GLU A 374 20.49 -17.94 9.96
CA GLU A 374 19.74 -16.68 10.02
C GLU A 374 20.37 -15.75 11.05
N LEU A 375 20.68 -14.51 10.64
CA LEU A 375 21.28 -13.53 11.53
C LEU A 375 20.30 -13.11 12.62
N ASP A 376 20.80 -13.03 13.85
CA ASP A 376 19.99 -12.53 14.96
C ASP A 376 19.78 -11.01 14.88
N THR A 377 18.81 -10.53 15.66
CA THR A 377 18.39 -9.14 15.71
C THR A 377 19.54 -8.17 16.04
N ILE A 378 20.48 -8.54 16.93
CA ILE A 378 21.59 -7.66 17.33
C ILE A 378 22.53 -7.44 16.15
N ILE A 379 22.90 -8.53 15.45
CA ILE A 379 23.78 -8.45 14.27
C ILE A 379 23.13 -7.66 13.14
N LEU A 380 21.83 -7.88 12.90
CA LEU A 380 21.08 -7.11 11.90
C LEU A 380 21.01 -5.62 12.25
N MET A 381 20.76 -5.27 13.53
CA MET A 381 20.73 -3.89 14.00
C MET A 381 22.10 -3.21 13.87
N PHE A 382 23.19 -3.94 14.15
CA PHE A 382 24.53 -3.41 13.96
C PHE A 382 24.82 -3.11 12.48
N LEU A 383 24.57 -4.07 11.59
CA LEU A 383 24.87 -3.95 10.16
C LEU A 383 23.98 -2.91 9.46
N ASN A 384 22.73 -2.72 9.89
CA ASN A 384 21.81 -1.79 9.25
C ASN A 384 21.71 -0.42 9.92
N PHE A 385 21.88 -0.33 11.25
CA PHE A 385 21.67 0.90 12.01
C PHE A 385 22.94 1.44 12.68
N GLY A 386 24.03 0.68 12.73
CA GLY A 386 25.22 1.03 13.52
C GLY A 386 24.99 0.91 15.03
N TYR A 387 24.01 0.10 15.43
CA TYR A 387 23.69 -0.20 16.82
C TYR A 387 24.78 -1.09 17.44
N ILE A 388 25.56 -0.56 18.38
CA ILE A 388 26.71 -1.26 18.98
C ILE A 388 26.73 -1.22 20.52
N ASP A 389 25.96 -0.33 21.16
CA ASP A 389 25.94 -0.21 22.62
C ASP A 389 24.54 0.04 23.16
N TYR A 390 24.06 -0.89 24.00
CA TYR A 390 22.73 -0.81 24.62
C TYR A 390 22.59 0.35 25.59
N GLY A 391 23.64 0.69 26.36
CA GLY A 391 23.60 1.79 27.32
C GLY A 391 23.49 3.16 26.65
N ALA A 392 24.14 3.33 25.50
CA ALA A 392 24.10 4.56 24.70
C ALA A 392 22.73 4.82 24.05
N VAL A 393 21.97 3.76 23.75
CA VAL A 393 20.68 3.83 23.05
C VAL A 393 19.51 3.76 24.03
N GLY A 394 19.58 2.91 25.06
CA GLY A 394 18.54 2.72 26.07
C GLY A 394 17.46 1.72 25.69
N GLU A 395 16.70 1.25 26.68
CA GLU A 395 15.72 0.17 26.54
C GLU A 395 14.62 0.46 25.51
N GLU A 396 13.96 1.61 25.63
CA GLU A 396 12.81 1.97 24.78
C GLU A 396 13.20 1.99 23.30
N LEU A 397 14.24 2.75 22.96
CA LEU A 397 14.73 2.90 21.59
C LEU A 397 15.32 1.59 21.05
N THR A 398 15.97 0.77 21.88
CA THR A 398 16.46 -0.55 21.46
C THR A 398 15.32 -1.45 20.99
N ASN A 399 14.21 -1.49 21.74
CA ASN A 399 13.05 -2.29 21.35
C ASN A 399 12.40 -1.76 20.07
N GLU A 400 12.28 -0.44 19.91
CA GLU A 400 11.76 0.17 18.68
C GLU A 400 12.62 -0.17 17.46
N LEU A 401 13.95 -0.15 17.60
CA LEU A 401 14.88 -0.53 16.54
C LEU A 401 14.83 -2.04 16.25
N ALA A 402 14.69 -2.89 17.27
CA ALA A 402 14.52 -4.34 17.09
C ALA A 402 13.26 -4.66 16.26
N ASP A 403 12.13 -4.07 16.61
CA ASP A 403 10.88 -4.24 15.85
C ASP A 403 10.97 -3.65 14.43
N LEU A 404 11.85 -2.67 14.22
CA LEU A 404 12.06 -2.06 12.92
C LEU A 404 12.96 -2.91 12.01
N VAL A 405 14.02 -3.52 12.56
CA VAL A 405 14.97 -4.31 11.76
C VAL A 405 14.30 -5.53 11.14
N GLU A 406 13.35 -6.16 11.86
CA GLU A 406 12.57 -7.30 11.39
C GLU A 406 11.71 -6.97 10.15
N ARG A 407 11.37 -5.69 9.95
CA ARG A 407 10.55 -5.21 8.83
C ARG A 407 11.34 -4.44 7.78
N LEU A 408 12.66 -4.31 7.96
CA LEU A 408 13.49 -3.39 7.19
C LEU A 408 13.51 -3.73 5.69
N ASP A 409 13.57 -5.02 5.36
CA ASP A 409 13.53 -5.50 3.98
C ASP A 409 12.26 -5.04 3.26
N THR A 410 11.10 -5.21 3.91
CA THR A 410 9.80 -4.80 3.33
C THR A 410 9.66 -3.28 3.26
N LEU A 411 10.20 -2.55 4.24
CA LEU A 411 10.01 -1.10 4.36
C LEU A 411 11.00 -0.30 3.49
N CYS A 412 12.22 -0.77 3.31
CA CYS A 412 13.32 0.01 2.75
C CYS A 412 13.92 -0.59 1.48
N MET A 413 13.76 -1.87 1.19
CA MET A 413 14.42 -2.50 0.04
C MET A 413 13.54 -2.52 -1.22
N SER A 414 14.17 -2.30 -2.36
CA SER A 414 13.62 -2.49 -3.71
C SER A 414 14.77 -2.75 -4.70
N GLU A 415 14.48 -2.93 -5.99
CA GLU A 415 15.52 -3.10 -7.03
C GLU A 415 16.56 -1.97 -7.06
N HIS A 416 16.14 -0.75 -6.67
CA HIS A 416 16.95 0.47 -6.69
C HIS A 416 17.06 1.13 -5.30
N CYS A 417 16.69 0.45 -4.21
CA CYS A 417 16.79 1.00 -2.86
C CYS A 417 17.45 -0.01 -1.92
N PHE A 418 18.56 0.39 -1.31
CA PHE A 418 19.44 -0.48 -0.53
C PHE A 418 19.71 0.13 0.84
N THR A 419 19.76 -0.70 1.87
CA THR A 419 20.50 -0.35 3.09
C THR A 419 21.99 -0.52 2.80
N ILE A 420 22.87 0.04 3.63
CA ILE A 420 24.31 -0.18 3.42
C ILE A 420 24.67 -1.67 3.45
N TYR A 421 23.98 -2.47 4.27
CA TYR A 421 24.20 -3.91 4.36
C TYR A 421 23.84 -4.59 3.03
N SER A 422 22.64 -4.37 2.50
CA SER A 422 22.23 -4.97 1.22
C SER A 422 23.00 -4.41 0.02
N TRP A 423 23.44 -3.15 0.07
CA TRP A 423 24.33 -2.57 -0.94
C TRP A 423 25.67 -3.31 -1.01
N LEU A 424 26.32 -3.54 0.13
CA LEU A 424 27.58 -4.28 0.18
C LEU A 424 27.42 -5.75 -0.25
N ARG A 425 26.26 -6.37 0.02
CA ARG A 425 25.92 -7.69 -0.51
C ARG A 425 25.81 -7.67 -2.03
N ALA A 426 25.13 -6.69 -2.62
CA ALA A 426 25.04 -6.53 -4.07
C ALA A 426 26.42 -6.32 -4.73
N VAL A 427 27.32 -5.60 -4.06
CA VAL A 427 28.73 -5.46 -4.50
C VAL A 427 29.47 -6.79 -4.43
N TYR A 428 29.36 -7.53 -3.32
CA TYR A 428 29.99 -8.84 -3.14
C TYR A 428 29.50 -9.89 -4.16
N ALA A 429 28.19 -9.88 -4.45
CA ALA A 429 27.57 -10.76 -5.43
C ALA A 429 27.93 -10.39 -6.88
N GLY A 430 28.53 -9.21 -7.11
CA GLY A 430 28.85 -8.71 -8.45
C GLY A 430 27.63 -8.17 -9.22
N GLU A 431 26.51 -7.95 -8.54
CA GLU A 431 25.29 -7.36 -9.12
C GLU A 431 25.44 -5.85 -9.33
N ARG A 432 26.28 -5.21 -8.51
CA ARG A 432 26.66 -3.79 -8.61
C ARG A 432 28.18 -3.66 -8.51
N GLU A 433 28.75 -2.73 -9.27
CA GLU A 433 30.18 -2.41 -9.17
C GLU A 433 30.46 -1.48 -7.98
N PRO A 434 31.67 -1.47 -7.39
CA PRO A 434 32.05 -0.49 -6.38
C PRO A 434 31.97 0.96 -6.87
N SER A 435 31.81 1.87 -5.92
CA SER A 435 31.70 3.31 -6.12
C SER A 435 33.04 3.90 -6.48
N LYS A 436 33.05 4.94 -7.30
CA LYS A 436 34.27 5.72 -7.52
C LYS A 436 34.72 6.34 -6.20
N ASN A 437 36.03 6.43 -6.00
CA ASN A 437 36.58 7.10 -4.83
C ASN A 437 36.58 8.64 -4.97
N GLU A 438 37.08 9.35 -3.96
CA GLU A 438 37.12 10.83 -3.95
C GLU A 438 38.01 11.44 -5.07
N LEU A 439 38.84 10.63 -5.72
CA LEU A 439 39.68 11.01 -6.88
C LEU A 439 39.03 10.67 -8.23
N ASP A 440 37.74 10.29 -8.23
CA ASP A 440 36.98 9.84 -9.42
C ASP A 440 37.56 8.58 -10.08
N LEU A 441 38.31 7.76 -9.33
CA LEU A 441 38.82 6.46 -9.78
C LEU A 441 37.84 5.34 -9.43
N ASP A 442 37.51 4.51 -10.42
CA ASP A 442 36.80 3.25 -10.21
C ASP A 442 37.74 2.17 -9.63
N TYR A 443 37.17 1.02 -9.24
CA TYR A 443 37.93 -0.08 -8.65
C TYR A 443 39.09 -0.55 -9.54
N ARG A 444 38.87 -0.60 -10.86
CA ARG A 444 39.91 -0.96 -11.82
C ARG A 444 41.06 0.06 -11.82
N GLY A 445 40.73 1.34 -11.81
CA GLY A 445 41.70 2.43 -11.70
C GLY A 445 42.49 2.34 -10.39
N PHE A 446 41.82 2.03 -9.28
CA PHE A 446 42.45 1.82 -7.99
C PHE A 446 43.49 0.68 -8.02
N VAL A 447 43.13 -0.51 -8.51
CA VAL A 447 44.06 -1.65 -8.59
C VAL A 447 45.27 -1.33 -9.48
N LEU A 448 45.07 -0.56 -10.56
CA LEU A 448 46.18 -0.11 -11.41
C LEU A 448 47.12 0.87 -10.70
N GLU A 449 46.60 1.78 -9.87
CA GLU A 449 47.41 2.70 -9.07
C GLU A 449 48.16 1.96 -7.95
N GLU A 450 47.52 1.04 -7.25
CA GLU A 450 48.18 0.20 -6.23
C GLU A 450 49.34 -0.61 -6.81
N ARG A 451 49.18 -1.12 -8.04
CA ARG A 451 50.27 -1.76 -8.79
C ARG A 451 51.39 -0.77 -9.15
N LYS A 452 51.08 0.46 -9.54
CA LYS A 452 52.10 1.50 -9.80
C LYS A 452 52.84 1.91 -8.53
N MET A 453 52.15 1.92 -7.39
CA MET A 453 52.72 2.24 -6.07
C MET A 453 53.55 1.08 -5.49
N GLY A 454 53.43 -0.12 -6.06
CA GLY A 454 54.19 -1.30 -5.65
C GLY A 454 53.54 -2.11 -4.52
N ASN A 455 52.28 -1.81 -4.17
CA ASN A 455 51.52 -2.53 -3.15
C ASN A 455 50.98 -3.88 -3.67
N ILE A 456 50.86 -4.03 -4.99
CA ILE A 456 50.41 -5.26 -5.66
C ILE A 456 51.43 -5.62 -6.76
N SER A 457 51.76 -6.91 -6.89
CA SER A 457 52.63 -7.39 -7.97
C SER A 457 51.88 -7.45 -9.31
N GLU A 458 52.61 -7.50 -10.43
CA GLU A 458 52.00 -7.69 -11.75
C GLU A 458 51.28 -9.05 -11.88
N ALA A 459 51.74 -10.07 -11.16
CA ALA A 459 51.13 -11.39 -11.16
C ALA A 459 49.81 -11.44 -10.37
N ASP A 460 49.68 -10.61 -9.32
CA ASP A 460 48.50 -10.58 -8.44
C ASP A 460 47.37 -9.68 -8.96
N MET A 461 47.67 -8.80 -9.93
CA MET A 461 46.69 -7.87 -10.51
C MET A 461 45.42 -8.57 -11.04
N PRO A 462 45.49 -9.66 -11.83
CA PRO A 462 44.29 -10.33 -12.33
C PRO A 462 43.43 -10.93 -11.22
N THR A 463 44.05 -11.38 -10.13
CA THR A 463 43.36 -11.91 -8.95
C THR A 463 42.60 -10.80 -8.23
N TRP A 464 43.28 -9.69 -7.91
CA TRP A 464 42.66 -8.54 -7.24
C TRP A 464 41.52 -7.92 -8.05
N MET A 465 41.65 -7.88 -9.39
CA MET A 465 40.59 -7.36 -10.26
C MET A 465 39.26 -8.11 -10.15
N ASN A 466 39.29 -9.40 -9.79
CA ASN A 466 38.11 -10.27 -9.72
C ASN A 466 37.76 -10.71 -8.29
N ASP A 467 38.51 -10.25 -7.29
CA ASP A 467 38.30 -10.58 -5.89
C ASP A 467 37.14 -9.75 -5.30
N GLN A 468 36.03 -10.42 -5.00
CA GLN A 468 34.83 -9.79 -4.46
C GLN A 468 35.03 -9.24 -3.04
N GLU A 469 35.88 -9.87 -2.23
CA GLU A 469 36.20 -9.33 -0.91
C GLU A 469 36.98 -8.02 -1.02
N GLN A 470 37.93 -7.94 -1.95
CA GLN A 470 38.71 -6.71 -2.16
C GLN A 470 37.82 -5.58 -2.69
N LYS A 471 36.83 -5.88 -3.53
CA LYS A 471 35.81 -4.92 -3.96
C LYS A 471 35.00 -4.37 -2.79
N VAL A 472 34.54 -5.22 -1.88
CA VAL A 472 33.81 -4.80 -0.66
C VAL A 472 34.71 -3.98 0.26
N LYS A 473 35.95 -4.42 0.51
CA LYS A 473 36.94 -3.69 1.32
C LYS A 473 37.18 -2.30 0.74
N PHE A 474 37.29 -2.18 -0.58
CA PHE A 474 37.40 -0.90 -1.28
C PHE A 474 36.12 -0.06 -1.10
N GLU A 475 34.94 -0.63 -1.22
CA GLU A 475 33.66 0.09 -1.06
C GLU A 475 33.47 0.65 0.36
N ILE A 476 33.79 -0.15 1.39
CA ILE A 476 33.69 0.28 2.78
C ILE A 476 34.65 1.45 3.06
N ASN A 477 35.91 1.30 2.67
CA ASN A 477 36.95 2.28 2.97
C ASN A 477 36.77 3.61 2.21
N ASN A 478 36.26 3.57 0.98
CA ASN A 478 36.14 4.77 0.14
C ASN A 478 34.75 5.39 0.19
N PHE A 479 33.71 4.59 -0.02
CA PHE A 479 32.34 5.08 -0.16
C PHE A 479 31.63 5.13 1.18
N PHE A 480 31.57 4.01 1.91
CA PHE A 480 30.75 3.92 3.11
C PHE A 480 31.21 4.92 4.17
N VAL A 481 32.50 4.92 4.53
CA VAL A 481 33.05 5.81 5.57
C VAL A 481 32.81 7.29 5.24
N SER A 482 33.11 7.72 4.01
CA SER A 482 33.02 9.14 3.63
C SER A 482 31.57 9.60 3.45
N SER A 483 30.71 8.75 2.89
CA SER A 483 29.30 9.05 2.66
C SER A 483 28.50 9.04 3.96
N ASN A 484 28.82 8.16 4.91
CA ASN A 484 28.14 8.08 6.21
C ASN A 484 28.41 9.35 7.01
N ARG A 485 29.68 9.80 6.99
CA ARG A 485 30.07 11.10 7.53
C ARG A 485 29.33 12.26 6.86
N THR A 486 29.18 12.23 5.54
CA THR A 486 28.59 13.33 4.77
C THR A 486 27.09 13.47 5.02
N THR A 487 26.35 12.37 4.98
CA THR A 487 24.89 12.32 5.14
C THR A 487 24.44 12.64 6.57
N SER A 488 25.25 12.27 7.58
CA SER A 488 25.02 12.67 8.98
C SER A 488 24.98 14.19 9.19
N GLY A 489 25.63 14.97 8.31
CA GLY A 489 25.80 16.41 8.47
C GLY A 489 26.88 16.83 9.48
N LYS A 490 27.41 15.90 10.28
CA LYS A 490 28.42 16.13 11.35
C LYS A 490 29.86 16.07 10.84
N MET A 491 30.19 16.78 9.76
CA MET A 491 31.47 16.65 9.01
C MET A 491 32.76 16.57 9.85
N THR A 492 32.86 17.36 10.93
CA THR A 492 34.06 17.41 11.80
C THR A 492 33.93 16.61 13.10
N ALA A 493 32.71 16.17 13.40
CA ALA A 493 32.29 15.59 14.67
C ALA A 493 31.66 14.19 14.50
N PHE A 494 31.74 13.63 13.30
CA PHE A 494 31.11 12.36 12.96
C PHE A 494 31.73 11.19 13.72
N CYS A 495 30.86 10.32 14.23
CA CYS A 495 31.16 9.00 14.73
C CYS A 495 29.98 8.09 14.32
N PRO A 496 30.21 6.88 13.81
CA PRO A 496 29.15 5.96 13.38
C PRO A 496 28.47 5.21 14.53
N VAL A 497 28.81 5.53 15.79
CA VAL A 497 28.19 4.96 16.98
C VAL A 497 26.83 5.61 17.20
N LEU A 498 25.76 4.82 17.09
CA LEU A 498 24.40 5.28 17.31
C LEU A 498 24.13 5.55 18.80
N THR A 499 23.55 6.71 19.10
CA THR A 499 23.17 7.10 20.46
C THR A 499 21.72 7.57 20.50
N LYS A 500 21.08 7.54 21.68
CA LYS A 500 19.72 8.08 21.85
C LYS A 500 19.62 9.56 21.47
N GLU A 501 20.71 10.32 21.62
CA GLU A 501 20.75 11.75 21.29
C GLU A 501 20.68 12.03 19.78
N ASP A 502 20.91 11.02 18.93
CA ASP A 502 20.79 11.16 17.49
C ASP A 502 19.32 11.19 17.02
N PHE A 503 18.38 10.69 17.82
CA PHE A 503 16.96 10.64 17.51
C PHE A 503 16.21 11.87 18.07
N GLY A 504 15.62 12.66 17.17
CA GLY A 504 14.76 13.80 17.51
C GLY A 504 13.26 13.47 17.59
N ALA A 505 12.88 12.26 17.21
CA ALA A 505 11.52 11.72 17.20
C ALA A 505 11.58 10.18 17.13
N GLU A 506 10.41 9.53 17.16
CA GLU A 506 10.27 8.08 16.97
C GLU A 506 10.96 7.60 15.67
N PRO A 507 11.75 6.51 15.70
CA PRO A 507 12.50 5.99 14.56
C PRO A 507 11.64 5.72 13.32
N MET A 508 10.46 5.12 13.48
CA MET A 508 9.57 4.80 12.36
C MET A 508 9.12 6.05 11.60
N ARG A 509 8.92 7.16 12.31
CA ARG A 509 8.57 8.45 11.69
C ARG A 509 9.74 9.02 10.89
N MET A 510 10.96 8.91 11.43
CA MET A 510 12.19 9.41 10.81
C MET A 510 12.71 8.53 9.68
N LEU A 511 12.32 7.25 9.63
CA LEU A 511 12.79 6.27 8.65
C LEU A 511 12.44 6.68 7.21
N LEU A 512 13.43 6.60 6.33
CA LEU A 512 13.25 6.70 4.88
C LEU A 512 12.89 5.33 4.29
N THR A 513 11.60 5.13 4.07
CA THR A 513 11.08 3.93 3.40
C THR A 513 11.19 4.06 1.88
N SER A 514 11.22 2.91 1.18
CA SER A 514 11.22 2.85 -0.28
C SER A 514 10.03 3.62 -0.87
N ALA A 515 8.85 3.50 -0.25
CA ALA A 515 7.64 4.24 -0.63
C ALA A 515 7.82 5.77 -0.53
N LYS A 516 8.37 6.29 0.59
CA LYS A 516 8.60 7.74 0.76
C LYS A 516 9.61 8.25 -0.27
N LEU A 517 10.68 7.49 -0.52
CA LEU A 517 11.72 7.83 -1.48
C LEU A 517 11.17 7.84 -2.91
N GLN A 518 10.37 6.84 -3.27
CA GLN A 518 9.77 6.74 -4.60
C GLN A 518 8.72 7.83 -4.83
N GLU A 519 7.94 8.20 -3.82
CA GLU A 519 7.03 9.33 -3.89
C GLU A 519 7.79 10.64 -4.15
N ALA A 520 8.88 10.88 -3.40
CA ALA A 520 9.71 12.07 -3.57
C ALA A 520 10.39 12.12 -4.96
N LEU A 521 10.85 10.98 -5.47
CA LEU A 521 11.43 10.85 -6.81
C LEU A 521 10.39 11.13 -7.89
N SER A 522 9.20 10.52 -7.75
CA SER A 522 8.08 10.65 -8.70
C SER A 522 7.59 12.10 -8.79
N LYS A 523 7.50 12.83 -7.67
CA LYS A 523 7.16 14.27 -7.68
C LYS A 523 8.10 15.10 -8.55
N ILE A 524 9.38 14.72 -8.62
CA ILE A 524 10.36 15.41 -9.46
C ILE A 524 10.19 15.01 -10.92
N GLU A 525 10.02 13.71 -11.23
CA GLU A 525 9.76 13.23 -12.59
C GLU A 525 8.45 13.79 -13.18
N GLU A 526 7.43 13.99 -12.36
CA GLU A 526 6.20 14.67 -12.79
C GLU A 526 6.47 16.08 -13.30
N VAL A 527 7.54 16.73 -12.83
CA VAL A 527 7.98 18.03 -13.31
C VAL A 527 9.04 17.89 -14.40
N ASP A 528 10.19 17.26 -14.14
CA ASP A 528 11.28 17.00 -15.10
C ASP A 528 11.23 15.56 -15.60
N TYR A 529 10.28 15.23 -16.48
CA TYR A 529 10.07 13.83 -16.90
C TYR A 529 11.29 13.22 -17.60
N GLY A 530 12.18 14.05 -18.13
CA GLY A 530 13.40 13.63 -18.83
C GLY A 530 14.61 13.42 -17.92
N ILE A 531 14.49 13.56 -16.59
CA ILE A 531 15.65 13.51 -15.67
C ILE A 531 16.36 12.14 -15.69
N PHE A 532 15.59 11.05 -15.73
CA PHE A 532 16.12 9.67 -15.75
C PHE A 532 16.04 8.99 -17.12
N LEU A 533 15.62 9.72 -18.17
CA LEU A 533 15.62 9.18 -19.52
C LEU A 533 17.03 9.22 -20.12
N ARG A 534 17.46 8.10 -20.71
CA ARG A 534 18.76 7.91 -21.38
C ARG A 534 18.53 7.36 -22.78
N GLU A 535 19.47 7.63 -23.68
CA GLU A 535 19.48 7.00 -25.00
C GLU A 535 19.98 5.55 -24.89
N GLY A 536 19.12 4.60 -25.21
CA GLY A 536 19.48 3.23 -25.55
C GLY A 536 19.62 3.06 -27.07
N TYR A 537 20.29 1.99 -27.51
CA TYR A 537 20.43 1.67 -28.93
C TYR A 537 19.88 0.27 -29.21
N PHE A 538 19.02 0.17 -30.21
CA PHE A 538 18.41 -1.06 -30.70
C PHE A 538 19.04 -1.46 -32.04
N THR A 539 19.43 -2.72 -32.17
CA THR A 539 20.03 -3.27 -33.39
C THR A 539 19.28 -4.53 -33.80
N ASP A 540 18.85 -4.57 -35.06
CA ASP A 540 18.29 -5.72 -35.74
C ASP A 540 18.85 -5.75 -37.16
N MET A 541 19.84 -6.63 -37.39
CA MET A 541 20.54 -6.70 -38.67
C MET A 541 19.67 -7.30 -39.78
N ASP A 542 18.72 -8.18 -39.45
CA ASP A 542 17.84 -8.84 -40.41
C ASP A 542 16.77 -7.86 -40.93
N ALA A 543 16.30 -6.95 -40.08
CA ALA A 543 15.43 -5.82 -40.46
C ALA A 543 16.21 -4.60 -41.01
N ASN A 544 17.53 -4.70 -41.18
CA ASN A 544 18.42 -3.61 -41.60
C ASN A 544 18.31 -2.37 -40.70
N VAL A 545 18.28 -2.58 -39.38
CA VAL A 545 18.35 -1.59 -38.31
C VAL A 545 19.70 -1.74 -37.62
N LYS A 546 20.67 -0.91 -38.00
CA LYS A 546 22.05 -1.05 -37.50
C LYS A 546 22.21 -0.58 -36.04
N SER A 547 21.57 0.52 -35.70
CA SER A 547 21.63 1.15 -34.38
C SER A 547 20.58 2.28 -34.35
N GLU A 548 19.41 1.99 -33.83
CA GLU A 548 18.33 2.97 -33.64
C GLU A 548 18.30 3.46 -32.21
N ALA A 549 18.25 4.79 -32.01
CA ALA A 549 18.18 5.35 -30.68
C ALA A 549 16.75 5.30 -30.13
N TYR A 550 16.59 4.95 -28.87
CA TYR A 550 15.30 5.03 -28.16
C TYR A 550 15.52 5.55 -26.74
N LEU A 551 14.47 6.10 -26.13
CA LEU A 551 14.53 6.54 -24.74
C LEU A 551 14.24 5.37 -23.81
N LYS A 552 15.10 5.17 -22.82
CA LYS A 552 14.87 4.26 -21.70
C LYS A 552 15.00 4.97 -20.37
N ARG A 553 14.22 4.56 -19.38
CA ARG A 553 14.29 5.09 -18.03
C ARG A 553 15.35 4.32 -17.23
N VAL A 554 16.31 5.04 -16.67
CA VAL A 554 17.36 4.47 -15.80
C VAL A 554 17.27 5.15 -14.44
N GLU A 555 16.65 4.46 -13.50
CA GLU A 555 16.50 4.92 -12.12
C GLU A 555 17.85 4.89 -11.38
N PRO A 556 18.16 5.86 -10.50
CA PRO A 556 19.37 5.80 -9.68
C PRO A 556 19.20 4.80 -8.54
N ASP A 557 20.27 4.11 -8.17
CA ASP A 557 20.30 3.33 -6.94
C ASP A 557 20.37 4.29 -5.73
N ILE A 558 19.42 4.17 -4.81
CA ILE A 558 19.37 4.89 -3.54
C ILE A 558 19.99 4.01 -2.45
N ILE A 559 20.99 4.54 -1.77
CA ILE A 559 21.73 3.84 -0.71
C ILE A 559 21.51 4.57 0.63
N LEU A 560 20.96 3.85 1.59
CA LEU A 560 20.63 4.32 2.93
C LEU A 560 21.75 4.00 3.91
N LEU A 561 22.29 5.03 4.55
CA LEU A 561 23.42 4.90 5.47
C LEU A 561 22.96 4.89 6.94
N PRO A 562 23.64 4.13 7.82
CA PRO A 562 23.25 3.90 9.21
C PRO A 562 23.52 5.13 10.07
N ASN A 563 22.77 6.20 9.87
CA ASN A 563 22.82 7.41 10.66
C ASN A 563 21.48 8.16 10.66
N CYS A 564 21.32 9.01 11.69
CA CYS A 564 20.30 10.06 11.71
C CYS A 564 20.90 11.34 11.15
N GLY A 565 20.53 11.70 9.92
CA GLY A 565 21.19 12.75 9.15
C GLY A 565 20.24 13.83 8.63
N MET A 566 20.83 14.87 8.07
CA MET A 566 20.11 16.00 7.46
C MET A 566 20.59 16.31 6.03
N ARG A 567 21.47 15.48 5.46
CA ARG A 567 22.05 15.71 4.14
C ARG A 567 21.91 14.48 3.29
N ALA A 568 21.59 14.69 2.03
CA ALA A 568 21.68 13.69 0.99
C ALA A 568 22.73 14.14 -0.03
N MET A 569 23.23 13.19 -0.83
CA MET A 569 24.17 13.50 -1.89
C MET A 569 23.96 12.59 -3.10
N MET A 570 24.19 13.17 -4.28
CA MET A 570 24.42 12.38 -5.49
C MET A 570 25.93 12.07 -5.53
N TRP A 571 26.29 10.80 -5.32
CA TRP A 571 27.69 10.34 -5.26
C TRP A 571 28.30 10.22 -6.64
N GLN A 572 27.61 9.56 -7.57
CA GLN A 572 28.04 9.42 -8.96
C GLN A 572 26.86 9.31 -9.92
N GLU A 573 27.09 9.77 -11.14
CA GLU A 573 26.11 9.88 -12.22
C GLU A 573 25.83 8.54 -12.95
N CYS A 574 26.76 7.60 -12.89
CA CYS A 574 26.65 6.27 -13.50
C CYS A 574 27.40 5.23 -12.67
N GLY A 575 26.94 3.99 -12.67
CA GLY A 575 27.56 2.84 -12.02
C GLY A 575 28.86 2.37 -12.69
N GLY A 576 29.12 2.78 -13.93
CA GLY A 576 30.33 2.42 -14.66
C GLY A 576 30.66 3.32 -15.85
N ILE A 577 31.31 2.75 -16.86
CA ILE A 577 31.71 3.49 -18.08
C ILE A 577 30.49 3.83 -18.93
N LYS A 578 29.49 2.93 -18.98
CA LYS A 578 28.30 3.14 -19.78
C LYS A 578 27.37 4.17 -19.12
N VAL A 579 26.91 5.14 -19.92
CA VAL A 579 26.02 6.23 -19.52
C VAL A 579 24.61 5.77 -19.11
N ASP A 580 24.28 4.52 -19.44
CA ASP A 580 22.98 3.91 -19.20
C ASP A 580 22.95 2.99 -17.97
N SER A 581 23.95 3.10 -17.10
CA SER A 581 23.97 2.45 -15.79
C SER A 581 23.38 3.37 -14.70
N PRO A 582 22.74 2.82 -13.65
CA PRO A 582 22.20 3.60 -12.54
C PRO A 582 23.20 4.57 -11.90
N GLY A 583 22.74 5.79 -11.58
CA GLY A 583 23.48 6.69 -10.70
C GLY A 583 23.40 6.23 -9.23
N ARG A 584 24.07 6.94 -8.31
CA ARG A 584 24.04 6.63 -6.87
C ARG A 584 23.62 7.84 -6.06
N PHE A 585 22.46 7.74 -5.44
CA PHE A 585 21.98 8.72 -4.48
C PHE A 585 22.13 8.16 -3.09
N VAL A 586 22.61 8.97 -2.17
CA VAL A 586 22.96 8.52 -0.82
C VAL A 586 22.21 9.36 0.19
N PHE A 587 21.47 8.69 1.05
CA PHE A 587 20.63 9.29 2.07
C PHE A 587 20.96 8.70 3.43
N PRO A 588 20.70 9.44 4.53
CA PRO A 588 20.69 8.85 5.84
C PRO A 588 19.46 7.92 5.96
N LEU A 589 19.57 6.82 6.70
CA LEU A 589 18.46 5.92 6.92
C LEU A 589 17.32 6.60 7.70
N PHE A 590 17.69 7.47 8.64
CA PHE A 590 16.76 8.29 9.41
C PHE A 590 17.01 9.77 9.12
N THR A 591 15.95 10.55 8.92
CA THR A 591 16.05 12.00 8.75
C THR A 591 14.91 12.72 9.44
N PHE A 592 15.19 13.94 9.88
CA PHE A 592 14.18 14.91 10.32
C PHE A 592 14.13 16.15 9.41
N ASP A 593 14.98 16.22 8.37
CA ASP A 593 14.90 17.24 7.33
C ASP A 593 13.83 16.85 6.29
N ASP A 594 13.50 17.80 5.43
CA ASP A 594 12.51 17.64 4.36
C ASP A 594 13.06 16.74 3.24
N LEU A 595 12.43 15.57 3.07
CA LEU A 595 12.83 14.59 2.05
C LEU A 595 12.69 15.14 0.63
N ASP A 596 11.63 15.90 0.32
CA ASP A 596 11.41 16.45 -1.01
C ASP A 596 12.57 17.42 -1.36
N LYS A 597 13.00 18.23 -0.39
CA LYS A 597 14.17 19.11 -0.54
C LYS A 597 15.47 18.33 -0.76
N LEU A 598 15.70 17.24 -0.02
CA LEU A 598 16.90 16.39 -0.18
C LEU A 598 16.91 15.69 -1.55
N MET A 599 15.77 15.21 -2.01
CA MET A 599 15.64 14.55 -3.30
C MET A 599 15.84 15.54 -4.46
N ILE A 600 15.25 16.73 -4.39
CA ILE A 600 15.46 17.79 -5.39
C ILE A 600 16.95 18.17 -5.50
N TYR A 601 17.66 18.22 -4.38
CA TYR A 601 19.11 18.46 -4.38
C TYR A 601 19.87 17.36 -5.14
N CYS A 602 19.59 16.08 -4.85
CA CYS A 602 20.25 14.96 -5.53
C CYS A 602 19.94 14.94 -7.02
N CYS A 603 18.69 15.13 -7.41
CA CYS A 603 18.23 15.23 -8.79
C CYS A 603 18.88 16.40 -9.55
N GLY A 604 18.99 17.58 -8.92
CA GLY A 604 19.70 18.71 -9.51
C GLY A 604 21.19 18.44 -9.70
N ALA A 605 21.85 17.85 -8.70
CA ALA A 605 23.26 17.48 -8.80
C ALA A 605 23.49 16.44 -9.91
N PHE A 606 22.59 15.45 -10.00
CA PHE A 606 22.60 14.43 -11.04
C PHE A 606 22.45 15.02 -12.44
N ARG A 607 21.47 15.92 -12.64
CA ARG A 607 21.22 16.59 -13.92
C ARG A 607 22.44 17.37 -14.42
N TRP A 608 23.21 17.95 -13.50
CA TRP A 608 24.47 18.62 -13.81
C TRP A 608 25.59 17.66 -14.24
N GLU A 609 25.78 16.56 -13.52
CA GLU A 609 26.91 15.65 -13.77
C GLU A 609 26.68 14.70 -14.95
N ILE A 610 25.44 14.22 -15.16
CA ILE A 610 25.16 13.32 -16.28
C ILE A 610 25.47 13.96 -17.64
N CYS A 611 25.12 15.25 -17.83
CA CYS A 611 25.43 15.96 -19.07
C CYS A 611 26.94 16.06 -19.32
N ARG A 612 27.76 16.17 -18.25
CA ARG A 612 29.23 16.16 -18.39
C ARG A 612 29.73 14.79 -18.82
N LYS A 613 29.12 13.72 -18.31
CA LYS A 613 29.45 12.35 -18.67
C LYS A 613 29.08 12.05 -20.13
N GLU A 614 27.88 12.45 -20.57
CA GLU A 614 27.40 12.26 -21.95
C GLU A 614 28.27 13.00 -22.98
N GLN A 615 28.70 14.24 -22.68
CA GLN A 615 29.55 15.03 -23.59
C GLN A 615 31.05 14.68 -23.50
N GLY A 616 31.45 13.92 -22.48
CA GLY A 616 32.84 13.52 -22.26
C GLY A 616 33.80 14.71 -22.22
N PRO A 617 35.00 14.63 -22.80
CA PRO A 617 36.00 15.71 -22.77
C PRO A 617 35.56 17.04 -23.39
N ARG A 618 34.46 17.05 -24.17
CA ARG A 618 33.96 18.25 -24.86
C ARG A 618 32.86 18.97 -24.07
N TRP A 619 32.60 18.60 -22.82
CA TRP A 619 31.56 19.21 -22.00
C TRP A 619 31.75 20.72 -21.80
N ASN A 620 32.97 21.26 -21.94
CA ASN A 620 33.29 22.68 -21.82
C ASN A 620 33.56 23.36 -23.19
N ASP A 621 33.36 22.64 -24.29
CA ASP A 621 33.46 23.21 -25.62
C ASP A 621 32.20 24.01 -25.92
N ILE A 622 32.37 25.28 -26.32
CA ILE A 622 31.27 26.19 -26.68
C ILE A 622 30.47 25.65 -27.87
N ALA A 623 31.06 24.76 -28.68
CA ALA A 623 30.36 24.07 -29.77
C ALA A 623 29.47 22.90 -29.31
N SER A 624 29.60 22.46 -28.05
CA SER A 624 28.77 21.39 -27.46
C SER A 624 27.65 21.99 -26.62
N ASP A 625 26.45 21.98 -27.19
CA ASP A 625 25.23 22.45 -26.53
C ASP A 625 24.75 21.43 -25.49
N CYS A 626 25.08 21.60 -24.21
CA CYS A 626 24.49 20.83 -23.11
C CYS A 626 24.12 21.73 -21.92
N LEU A 627 23.29 21.23 -21.01
CA LEU A 627 22.83 22.00 -19.83
C LEU A 627 24.02 22.56 -19.03
N THR A 628 25.03 21.73 -18.83
CA THR A 628 26.19 22.08 -18.00
C THR A 628 27.10 23.11 -18.67
N SER A 629 27.35 23.00 -19.99
CA SER A 629 28.13 24.01 -20.72
C SER A 629 27.43 25.37 -20.70
N ASP A 630 26.14 25.41 -21.02
CA ASP A 630 25.37 26.66 -21.07
C ASP A 630 25.30 27.35 -19.68
N PHE A 631 25.09 26.60 -18.60
CA PHE A 631 25.14 27.17 -17.24
C PHE A 631 26.55 27.57 -16.79
N TYR A 632 27.58 26.81 -17.18
CA TYR A 632 28.96 27.14 -16.87
C TYR A 632 29.37 28.46 -17.54
N ASP A 633 29.05 28.63 -18.81
CA ASP A 633 29.26 29.88 -19.55
C ASP A 633 28.44 31.02 -18.96
N TYR A 634 27.19 30.76 -18.59
CA TYR A 634 26.34 31.73 -17.91
C TYR A 634 26.99 32.25 -16.63
N PHE A 635 27.40 31.36 -15.72
CA PHE A 635 28.03 31.74 -14.45
C PHE A 635 29.41 32.38 -14.64
N THR A 636 30.14 32.02 -15.68
CA THR A 636 31.46 32.60 -15.98
C THR A 636 31.34 34.01 -16.53
N PHE A 637 30.39 34.25 -17.44
CA PHE A 637 30.28 35.49 -18.21
C PHE A 637 29.09 36.38 -17.83
N TYR A 638 28.37 36.09 -16.74
CA TYR A 638 27.18 36.84 -16.30
C TYR A 638 27.41 38.37 -16.21
N ARG A 639 28.63 38.82 -15.86
CA ARG A 639 28.96 40.26 -15.79
C ARG A 639 28.86 40.96 -17.15
N LYS A 640 29.26 40.26 -18.23
CA LYS A 640 29.24 40.76 -19.62
C LYS A 640 27.90 40.50 -20.32
N ASN A 641 27.03 39.68 -19.75
CA ASN A 641 25.72 39.39 -20.31
C ASN A 641 24.86 40.66 -20.37
N LYS A 642 24.44 41.06 -21.58
CA LYS A 642 23.62 42.26 -21.84
C LYS A 642 22.14 42.05 -21.50
N GLU A 643 21.69 40.79 -21.39
CA GLU A 643 20.31 40.45 -21.05
C GLU A 643 20.01 40.52 -19.54
N LEU A 644 21.05 40.61 -18.71
CA LEU A 644 20.90 40.74 -17.26
C LEU A 644 20.90 42.21 -16.81
N SER A 645 19.90 42.58 -16.01
CA SER A 645 19.89 43.84 -15.26
C SER A 645 21.03 43.90 -14.23
N ALA A 646 21.37 45.10 -13.76
CA ALA A 646 22.39 45.28 -12.71
C ALA A 646 22.03 44.51 -11.42
N GLU A 647 20.74 44.50 -11.05
CA GLU A 647 20.23 43.75 -9.90
C GLU A 647 20.41 42.24 -10.07
N ASN A 648 20.06 41.68 -11.24
CA ASN A 648 20.21 40.25 -11.50
C ASN A 648 21.68 39.82 -11.52
N LYS A 649 22.59 40.69 -11.98
CA LYS A 649 24.05 40.42 -11.89
C LYS A 649 24.51 40.32 -10.43
N GLU A 650 24.01 41.16 -9.54
CA GLU A 650 24.36 41.05 -8.12
C GLU A 650 23.75 39.78 -7.49
N LYS A 651 22.53 39.38 -7.87
CA LYS A 651 21.92 38.11 -7.42
C LYS A 651 22.77 36.90 -7.81
N VAL A 652 23.26 36.83 -9.06
CA VAL A 652 24.16 35.74 -9.51
C VAL A 652 25.46 35.73 -8.71
N LYS A 653 26.03 36.89 -8.44
CA LYS A 653 27.25 37.01 -7.62
C LYS A 653 27.02 36.52 -6.18
N ILE A 654 25.89 36.86 -5.58
CA ILE A 654 25.50 36.40 -4.24
C ILE A 654 25.29 34.88 -4.24
N LEU A 655 24.61 34.35 -5.26
CA LEU A 655 24.40 32.92 -5.44
C LEU A 655 25.74 32.17 -5.47
N LEU A 656 26.66 32.56 -6.37
CA LEU A 656 27.99 31.94 -6.49
C LEU A 656 28.77 32.03 -5.17
N LYS A 657 28.76 33.19 -4.50
CA LYS A 657 29.40 33.34 -3.19
C LYS A 657 28.81 32.40 -2.14
N SER A 658 27.48 32.30 -2.07
CA SER A 658 26.77 31.41 -1.13
C SER A 658 26.98 29.92 -1.43
N SER A 659 27.35 29.59 -2.68
CA SER A 659 27.69 28.25 -3.14
C SER A 659 29.21 27.98 -3.14
N ARG A 660 30.00 28.81 -2.45
CA ARG A 660 31.47 28.69 -2.36
C ARG A 660 32.16 28.63 -3.73
N ASN A 661 31.60 29.32 -4.72
CA ASN A 661 31.99 29.30 -6.13
C ASN A 661 31.90 27.91 -6.82
N ASN A 662 31.25 26.92 -6.18
CA ASN A 662 30.91 25.68 -6.83
C ASN A 662 29.67 25.91 -7.72
N MET A 663 29.87 25.81 -9.04
CA MET A 663 28.81 26.08 -10.03
C MET A 663 27.71 25.01 -10.01
N ARG A 664 28.03 23.75 -9.66
CA ARG A 664 27.02 22.71 -9.44
C ARG A 664 26.10 23.10 -8.29
N GLU A 665 26.68 23.53 -7.16
CA GLU A 665 25.92 24.01 -6.00
C GLU A 665 25.14 25.30 -6.26
N ALA A 666 25.57 26.12 -7.23
CA ALA A 666 24.80 27.27 -7.69
C ALA A 666 23.63 26.82 -8.57
N PHE A 667 23.87 25.87 -9.48
CA PHE A 667 22.84 25.29 -10.34
C PHE A 667 21.75 24.56 -9.55
N THR A 668 22.09 23.71 -8.58
CA THR A 668 21.11 22.95 -7.78
C THR A 668 20.10 23.87 -7.08
N LYS A 669 20.54 25.04 -6.60
CA LYS A 669 19.65 26.06 -6.03
C LYS A 669 18.67 26.63 -7.07
N GLN A 670 19.13 26.86 -8.29
CA GLN A 670 18.26 27.33 -9.38
C GLN A 670 17.32 26.24 -9.88
N TYR A 671 17.79 25.00 -9.97
CA TYR A 671 16.96 23.83 -10.26
C TYR A 671 15.86 23.66 -9.20
N THR A 672 16.18 23.85 -7.92
CA THR A 672 15.20 23.82 -6.82
C THR A 672 14.12 24.89 -6.99
N ILE A 673 14.49 26.09 -7.43
CA ILE A 673 13.52 27.16 -7.72
C ILE A 673 12.65 26.80 -8.92
N TRP A 674 13.24 26.18 -9.95
CA TRP A 674 12.53 25.77 -11.15
C TRP A 674 11.46 24.71 -10.86
N ILE A 675 11.83 23.65 -10.13
CA ILE A 675 10.90 22.58 -9.70
C ILE A 675 9.77 23.15 -8.84
N ASN A 676 10.09 23.95 -7.82
CA ASN A 676 9.10 24.40 -6.85
C ASN A 676 8.18 25.52 -7.33
N PHE A 677 8.65 26.40 -8.21
CA PHE A 677 7.96 27.64 -8.57
C PHE A 677 7.67 27.78 -10.06
N GLU A 678 8.67 27.63 -10.93
CA GLU A 678 8.47 27.85 -12.38
C GLU A 678 7.49 26.83 -12.98
N ALA A 679 7.56 25.56 -12.56
CA ALA A 679 6.60 24.53 -12.95
C ALA A 679 5.14 24.91 -12.61
N LYS A 680 4.93 25.66 -11.52
CA LYS A 680 3.61 26.12 -11.07
C LYS A 680 3.21 27.47 -11.68
N GLY A 681 3.97 27.98 -12.64
CA GLY A 681 3.74 29.30 -13.26
C GLY A 681 4.21 30.50 -12.41
N SER A 682 4.87 30.26 -11.27
CA SER A 682 5.44 31.33 -10.43
C SER A 682 6.86 31.64 -10.91
N ILE A 683 6.98 32.69 -11.70
CA ILE A 683 8.24 33.11 -12.31
C ILE A 683 9.18 33.72 -11.26
N ARG A 684 10.32 33.06 -11.00
CA ARG A 684 11.32 33.49 -10.00
C ARG A 684 12.75 33.50 -10.54
N LEU A 685 13.04 32.69 -11.56
CA LEU A 685 14.34 32.71 -12.22
C LEU A 685 14.45 33.93 -13.13
N ASN A 686 15.69 34.34 -13.41
CA ASN A 686 15.88 35.35 -14.45
C ASN A 686 15.75 34.74 -15.86
N LYS A 687 15.62 35.59 -16.88
CA LYS A 687 15.35 35.17 -18.25
C LYS A 687 16.41 34.20 -18.79
N SER A 688 17.70 34.45 -18.53
CA SER A 688 18.78 33.62 -19.04
C SER A 688 18.78 32.22 -18.41
N GLU A 689 18.63 32.13 -17.09
CA GLU A 689 18.56 30.84 -16.38
C GLU A 689 17.36 30.01 -16.82
N ARG A 690 16.18 30.64 -16.94
CA ARG A 690 14.97 29.98 -17.40
C ARG A 690 15.12 29.46 -18.81
N ASN A 691 15.73 30.23 -19.70
CA ASN A 691 15.95 29.81 -21.09
C ASN A 691 16.86 28.58 -21.16
N ILE A 692 17.92 28.53 -20.36
CA ILE A 692 18.82 27.36 -20.31
C ILE A 692 18.05 26.13 -19.77
N LEU A 693 17.34 26.26 -18.64
CA LEU A 693 16.55 25.15 -18.09
C LEU A 693 15.48 24.67 -19.07
N ASN A 694 14.72 25.57 -19.70
CA ASN A 694 13.69 25.19 -20.66
C ASN A 694 14.26 24.58 -21.96
N LYS A 695 15.54 24.82 -22.28
CA LYS A 695 16.20 24.23 -23.45
C LYS A 695 16.53 22.75 -23.24
N TYR A 696 16.88 22.35 -22.01
CA TYR A 696 17.41 21.01 -21.72
C TYR A 696 16.55 20.18 -20.75
N CYS A 697 15.81 20.84 -19.87
CA CYS A 697 14.80 20.23 -19.00
C CYS A 697 13.43 20.50 -19.61
N THR A 698 12.50 19.55 -19.48
CA THR A 698 11.17 19.71 -20.07
C THR A 698 10.12 19.32 -19.06
N PHE A 699 9.10 20.19 -18.95
CA PHE A 699 7.92 19.89 -18.15
C PHE A 699 7.15 18.69 -18.72
N SER A 700 6.64 17.82 -17.85
CA SER A 700 5.66 16.81 -18.30
C SER A 700 4.43 17.50 -18.90
N LYS A 701 3.68 16.77 -19.73
CA LYS A 701 2.50 17.28 -20.44
C LYS A 701 1.51 18.01 -19.53
N ALA A 702 1.27 17.49 -18.33
CA ALA A 702 0.36 18.11 -17.36
C ALA A 702 0.82 19.52 -16.94
N TYR A 703 2.12 19.72 -16.75
CA TYR A 703 2.69 21.02 -16.40
C TYR A 703 2.82 21.94 -17.62
N ARG A 704 3.16 21.39 -18.80
CA ARG A 704 3.16 22.13 -20.08
C ARG A 704 1.78 22.75 -20.36
N SER A 705 0.71 21.98 -20.19
CA SER A 705 -0.66 22.47 -20.38
C SER A 705 -1.04 23.61 -19.40
N LYS A 706 -0.48 23.63 -18.19
CA LYS A 706 -0.72 24.70 -17.21
C LYS A 706 -0.01 26.00 -17.57
N VAL A 707 1.24 25.91 -18.04
CA VAL A 707 2.08 27.09 -18.32
C VAL A 707 1.99 27.57 -19.78
N SER A 708 1.30 26.84 -20.67
CA SER A 708 1.17 27.15 -22.10
C SER A 708 0.51 28.49 -22.40
N SER A 709 -0.38 28.95 -21.51
CA SER A 709 -1.03 30.26 -21.63
C SER A 709 -0.09 31.43 -21.36
N HIS A 710 1.08 31.18 -20.77
CA HIS A 710 2.04 32.22 -20.42
C HIS A 710 3.01 32.47 -21.60
N PRO A 711 3.10 33.71 -22.15
CA PRO A 711 3.87 34.01 -23.36
C PRO A 711 5.36 33.63 -23.30
N MET A 712 5.92 33.51 -22.09
CA MET A 712 7.32 33.13 -21.87
C MET A 712 7.62 31.64 -22.11
N PHE A 713 6.61 30.77 -22.17
CA PHE A 713 6.79 29.33 -22.39
C PHE A 713 6.33 28.86 -23.79
N GLU A 714 5.39 29.58 -24.42
CA GLU A 714 4.75 29.22 -25.69
C GLU A 714 5.74 28.75 -26.79
N GLN A 715 6.78 29.55 -27.06
CA GLN A 715 7.75 29.23 -28.12
C GLN A 715 8.56 27.96 -27.83
N VAL A 716 8.89 27.71 -26.56
CA VAL A 716 9.71 26.55 -26.18
C VAL A 716 8.86 25.28 -26.20
N LEU A 717 7.63 25.35 -25.69
CA LEU A 717 6.69 24.23 -25.70
C LEU A 717 6.34 23.78 -27.13
N SER A 718 6.06 24.74 -28.03
CA SER A 718 5.75 24.43 -29.43
C SER A 718 6.91 23.72 -30.14
N ARG A 719 8.16 24.17 -29.91
CA ARG A 719 9.35 23.50 -30.48
C ARG A 719 9.52 22.08 -29.93
N HIS A 720 9.27 21.88 -28.65
CA HIS A 720 9.33 20.56 -28.02
C HIS A 720 8.29 19.62 -28.64
N GLU A 721 7.02 20.03 -28.73
CA GLU A 721 5.95 19.22 -29.31
C GLU A 721 6.24 18.77 -30.75
N ILE A 722 6.82 19.65 -31.57
CA ILE A 722 7.20 19.31 -32.95
C ILE A 722 8.30 18.25 -32.96
N LYS A 723 9.37 18.44 -32.17
CA LYS A 723 10.49 17.47 -32.10
C LYS A 723 10.03 16.11 -31.59
N THR A 724 9.20 16.12 -30.56
CA THR A 724 8.63 14.91 -29.97
C THR A 724 7.74 14.17 -30.96
N ALA A 725 6.87 14.86 -31.70
CA ALA A 725 6.04 14.23 -32.73
C ALA A 725 6.88 13.60 -33.85
N GLN A 726 7.99 14.25 -34.24
CA GLN A 726 8.95 13.70 -35.21
C GLN A 726 9.62 12.43 -34.68
N ALA A 727 10.11 12.44 -33.44
CA ALA A 727 10.75 11.30 -32.80
C ALA A 727 9.79 10.10 -32.65
N VAL A 728 8.54 10.35 -32.24
CA VAL A 728 7.50 9.30 -32.13
C VAL A 728 7.24 8.66 -33.49
N ASN A 729 7.07 9.47 -34.56
CA ASN A 729 6.80 8.94 -35.89
C ASN A 729 8.00 8.15 -36.45
N HIS A 730 9.21 8.62 -36.18
CA HIS A 730 10.44 7.94 -36.57
C HIS A 730 10.55 6.56 -35.89
N LEU A 731 10.45 6.50 -34.56
CA LEU A 731 10.57 5.25 -33.81
C LEU A 731 9.47 4.24 -34.19
N LYS A 732 8.23 4.71 -34.39
CA LYS A 732 7.13 3.87 -34.91
C LYS A 732 7.45 3.27 -36.28
N THR A 733 8.03 4.07 -37.19
CA THR A 733 8.39 3.60 -38.53
C THR A 733 9.44 2.49 -38.45
N ILE A 734 10.37 2.58 -37.49
CA ILE A 734 11.38 1.54 -37.26
C ILE A 734 10.77 0.27 -36.69
N ILE A 735 9.88 0.39 -35.69
CA ILE A 735 9.16 -0.74 -35.10
C ILE A 735 8.34 -1.47 -36.17
N ASP A 736 7.54 -0.74 -36.95
CA ASP A 736 6.74 -1.31 -38.05
C ASP A 736 7.62 -2.03 -39.09
N LYS A 737 8.83 -1.52 -39.35
CA LYS A 737 9.78 -2.12 -40.30
C LYS A 737 10.32 -3.45 -39.77
N VAL A 738 10.63 -3.53 -38.49
CA VAL A 738 11.12 -4.75 -37.84
C VAL A 738 10.04 -5.83 -37.83
N GLU A 739 8.83 -5.47 -37.38
CA GLU A 739 7.70 -6.40 -37.29
C GLU A 739 7.27 -6.92 -38.67
N LYS A 740 7.26 -6.08 -39.71
CA LYS A 740 6.97 -6.50 -41.09
C LYS A 740 7.99 -7.49 -41.68
N ASN A 741 9.24 -7.44 -41.19
CA ASN A 741 10.29 -8.37 -41.60
C ASN A 741 10.34 -9.63 -40.72
N GLY A 742 9.38 -9.80 -39.79
CA GLY A 742 9.31 -10.95 -38.89
C GLY A 742 10.25 -10.87 -37.69
N GLY A 743 10.85 -9.70 -37.42
CA GLY A 743 11.70 -9.47 -36.25
C GLY A 743 10.88 -9.14 -35.01
N GLU A 744 11.48 -9.37 -33.84
CA GLU A 744 10.87 -9.10 -32.53
C GLU A 744 11.46 -7.82 -31.93
N VAL A 745 10.60 -6.85 -31.61
CA VAL A 745 11.00 -5.61 -30.95
C VAL A 745 10.92 -5.82 -29.43
N PRO A 746 11.98 -5.48 -28.66
CA PRO A 746 11.93 -5.53 -27.20
C PRO A 746 10.94 -4.52 -26.61
N ASP A 747 10.30 -4.87 -25.48
CA ASP A 747 9.32 -4.00 -24.83
C ASP A 747 9.90 -2.65 -24.39
N GLU A 748 11.16 -2.62 -23.98
CA GLU A 748 11.87 -1.39 -23.62
C GLU A 748 11.92 -0.36 -24.78
N VAL A 749 12.05 -0.85 -26.03
CA VAL A 749 12.03 0.01 -27.23
C VAL A 749 10.63 0.55 -27.48
N ARG A 750 9.59 -0.26 -27.25
CA ARG A 750 8.18 0.17 -27.35
C ARG A 750 7.84 1.21 -26.29
N GLN A 751 8.28 1.01 -25.05
CA GLN A 751 8.12 1.98 -23.95
C GLN A 751 8.79 3.32 -24.28
N GLY A 752 9.84 3.33 -25.08
CA GLY A 752 10.45 4.55 -25.63
C GLY A 752 9.45 5.51 -26.30
N ILE A 753 8.39 4.99 -26.94
CA ILE A 753 7.32 5.82 -27.50
C ILE A 753 6.50 6.51 -26.40
N ASP A 754 6.23 5.81 -25.31
CA ASP A 754 5.43 6.34 -24.21
C ASP A 754 6.19 7.40 -23.43
N TYR A 755 7.50 7.21 -23.22
CA TYR A 755 8.38 8.24 -22.66
C TYR A 755 8.42 9.50 -23.53
N LEU A 756 8.44 9.35 -24.86
CA LEU A 756 8.33 10.49 -25.76
C LEU A 756 6.96 11.20 -25.63
N ARG A 757 5.90 10.51 -25.23
CA ARG A 757 4.54 11.09 -25.14
C ARG A 757 4.21 11.74 -23.79
N MET A 758 5.04 11.52 -22.78
CA MET A 758 4.98 12.19 -21.46
C MET A 758 5.18 13.70 -21.57
#